data_AF-A0A9W8GVA4-F1
#
_entry.id   AF-A0A9W8GVA4-F1
#
_cell.length_a   1.000
_cell.length_b   1.000
_cell.length_c   1.000
_cell.angle_alpha   90.00
_cell.angle_beta   90.00
_cell.angle_gamma   90.00
#
_symmetry.space_group_name_H-M   'P 1'
#
loop_
_entity.id
_entity.type
_entity.pdbx_description
1 polymer ?
#
loop_
_entity_poly.entity_id
_entity_poly.type
_entity_poly.pdbx_seq_one_letter_code
_entity_poly.pdbx_strand_id
1 'polypeptide(L)'
;MKTAAVSQFRQYAVPNALYTFLVPPREAIGQLPSGPLTTYQQGGRISTLLLDNINVGGKHRLLQLVYKMMLAHEMGPQFQVDGRPPAARDGITCVSPHVVDTVYRLLYNAPYSNELMMKEVLEKLRRCDEAMVRGGVARLSAPTLRWLYTVYQLMNCRLLRFFKYYAHASHLVHHLRHSLVHVTHRQLYGSLECFALCLVNLQHDVGFLQALLDPGYHGVSLEPVRPEARPVRYSKPGVAWFACAMLARNAAVVIARIVAMRGLGDAPGLVLEDCLASLAPQSLSWAPAVLRFLPRPVRAYYARTNGSGESVVAPADVRRLIDARPEHRALIDANAPPGSEVALVALYADARHRPLFLLTLWELLLESPRPVIPVVRRVLLGFPPSQMSACTAALVDYIAAGIDTLDLSTVGPLLDSLMFTYRILQHEHVVFSLVRGVHDLRGDRARLGLVRHVLLESVEFVARLGEWQRLDFQGRYWADDGHWRKQEAYLARFPEYFEYEAQLVADGVAVDPPSALPLPIYYETAMVRLLPVLEFALGRLIEAEDRSLLCDILDRLGILYRLHQVPLTTLMNTLFVFFDAPALHDPTVMRSLALSLLDMTQQSFTPEFTRFVTAGDDWSVDAGYVCRMLARISRAIARHLRRPEKDALPESHYREIPNPILLVLTECVVELLTWWCLHQAPTSEARLLARPESEAEFRAEEAARTRRAAAWPVARLWLDIAMDPAAHPPPSGATYIHSTGLLANVLPDELMAFPFVQHLTAIVLEEPVLKTISRPKRYFSFVEFALPATYAQPSPLFAATAVFNSYEQNRARQMVNRPNTYLTLLHSILHYGGIGTFNTLAEVIRGLVASGQLCSDIQLLYLCATVGPILYRLKDHEALYVQILGDLVSAMAQVCPHIESLDINTSTDAVEQVMDFFCFVKDQFDPGRSAWRSIAPHISALPSLLRYQLQSIVDQ
;
A
#
# COMPACT_ATOMS: atom_id res chain seq x y z
N MET A 1 42.54 7.49 30.91
CA MET A 1 42.84 8.72 30.14
C MET A 1 43.26 8.46 28.68
N LYS A 2 44.19 7.52 28.37
CA LYS A 2 44.60 7.21 26.98
C LYS A 2 43.46 6.76 26.04
N THR A 3 42.52 5.94 26.52
CA THR A 3 41.41 5.42 25.69
C THR A 3 40.38 6.49 25.30
N ALA A 4 40.09 7.43 26.20
CA ALA A 4 39.16 8.52 25.95
C ALA A 4 39.73 9.55 24.97
N ALA A 5 41.02 9.89 25.09
CA ALA A 5 41.71 10.77 24.15
C ALA A 5 41.84 10.15 22.75
N VAL A 6 42.14 8.85 22.66
CA VAL A 6 42.15 8.10 21.39
C VAL A 6 40.74 8.00 20.80
N SER A 7 39.70 7.83 21.63
CA SER A 7 38.30 7.82 21.18
C SER A 7 37.86 9.19 20.64
N GLN A 8 38.20 10.28 21.32
CA GLN A 8 37.93 11.65 20.83
C GLN A 8 38.72 11.98 19.57
N PHE A 9 39.99 11.57 19.47
CA PHE A 9 40.78 11.76 18.26
C PHE A 9 40.19 10.98 17.07
N ARG A 10 39.80 9.71 17.28
CA ARG A 10 39.14 8.88 16.25
C ARG A 10 37.79 9.44 15.80
N GLN A 11 37.06 10.12 16.69
CA GLN A 11 35.78 10.77 16.39
C GLN A 11 35.90 11.84 15.29
N TYR A 12 37.08 12.47 15.15
CA TYR A 12 37.32 13.49 14.12
C TYR A 12 38.23 13.01 12.99
N ALA A 13 39.27 12.23 13.30
CA ALA A 13 40.26 11.81 12.30
C ALA A 13 39.66 10.87 11.24
N VAL A 14 38.86 9.88 11.64
CA VAL A 14 38.30 8.90 10.70
C VAL A 14 37.29 9.54 9.75
N PRO A 15 36.26 10.28 10.22
CA PRO A 15 35.30 10.93 9.32
C PRO A 15 35.95 11.97 8.41
N ASN A 16 36.91 12.75 8.90
CA ASN A 16 37.62 13.73 8.08
C ASN A 16 38.46 13.04 7.00
N ALA A 17 39.17 11.96 7.31
CA ALA A 17 39.94 11.20 6.33
C ALA A 17 39.04 10.57 5.25
N LEU A 18 37.90 10.01 5.65
CA LEU A 18 36.90 9.46 4.73
C LEU A 18 36.29 10.55 3.84
N TYR A 19 36.01 11.73 4.38
CA TYR A 19 35.57 12.88 3.61
C TYR A 19 36.62 13.31 2.58
N THR A 20 37.90 13.44 2.98
CA THR A 20 39.00 13.75 2.05
C THR A 20 39.19 12.67 0.98
N PHE A 21 38.91 11.40 1.31
CA PHE A 21 38.92 10.33 0.31
C PHE A 21 37.77 10.44 -0.69
N LEU A 22 36.56 10.77 -0.22
CA LEU A 22 35.38 11.00 -1.08
C LEU A 22 35.49 12.27 -1.93
N VAL A 23 36.13 13.31 -1.39
CA VAL A 23 36.23 14.65 -1.96
C VAL A 23 37.70 15.08 -1.90
N PRO A 24 38.56 14.50 -2.77
CA PRO A 24 40.00 14.74 -2.70
C PRO A 24 40.34 16.18 -3.08
N PRO A 25 41.40 16.78 -2.51
CA PRO A 25 41.77 18.16 -2.83
C PRO A 25 42.23 18.32 -4.30
N ARG A 26 42.79 17.26 -4.91
CA ARG A 26 43.31 17.24 -6.29
C ARG A 26 42.20 17.14 -7.33
N GLU A 27 42.42 17.80 -8.47
CA GLU A 27 41.45 17.95 -9.56
C GLU A 27 41.47 16.75 -10.51
N ALA A 28 40.64 15.75 -10.23
CA ALA A 28 40.17 14.82 -11.24
C ALA A 28 38.69 15.14 -11.50
N ILE A 29 38.39 15.71 -12.67
CA ILE A 29 37.01 16.06 -13.05
C ILE A 29 36.42 14.91 -13.84
N GLY A 30 35.29 14.40 -13.38
CA GLY A 30 34.49 13.40 -14.06
C GLY A 30 33.31 14.06 -14.76
N GLN A 31 32.73 13.36 -15.73
CA GLN A 31 31.55 13.81 -16.46
C GLN A 31 30.49 12.70 -16.40
N LEU A 32 29.25 13.08 -16.14
CA LEU A 32 28.12 12.16 -16.16
C LEU A 32 27.61 11.97 -17.62
N PRO A 33 27.04 10.80 -17.96
CA PRO A 33 26.48 10.53 -19.28
C PRO A 33 25.34 11.49 -19.71
N SER A 34 24.72 12.21 -18.76
CA SER A 34 23.64 13.17 -19.00
C SER A 34 24.05 14.40 -19.84
N GLY A 35 25.34 14.60 -20.11
CA GLY A 35 25.82 15.62 -21.05
C GLY A 35 27.12 16.33 -20.60
N PRO A 36 27.68 17.19 -21.46
CA PRO A 36 28.93 17.91 -21.19
C PRO A 36 28.85 18.91 -20.03
N LEU A 37 27.63 19.32 -19.66
CA LEU A 37 27.39 20.30 -18.59
C LEU A 37 27.17 19.66 -17.21
N THR A 38 27.33 18.34 -17.07
CA THR A 38 27.19 17.60 -15.82
C THR A 38 28.53 17.00 -15.38
N THR A 39 29.38 17.86 -14.87
CA THR A 39 30.73 17.59 -14.37
C THR A 39 30.78 17.52 -12.84
N TYR A 40 31.61 16.64 -12.30
CA TYR A 40 31.73 16.41 -10.86
C TYR A 40 33.19 16.15 -10.44
N GLN A 41 33.47 16.28 -9.15
CA GLN A 41 34.77 15.91 -8.60
C GLN A 41 34.90 14.40 -8.42
N GLN A 42 35.83 13.76 -9.11
CA GLN A 42 36.12 12.34 -8.90
C GLN A 42 36.76 12.13 -7.53
N GLY A 43 36.25 11.13 -6.82
CA GLY A 43 36.74 10.75 -5.50
C GLY A 43 36.64 9.24 -5.28
N GLY A 44 36.99 8.83 -4.07
CA GLY A 44 36.94 7.44 -3.63
C GLY A 44 35.52 6.91 -3.42
N ARG A 45 35.44 5.60 -3.14
CA ARG A 45 34.19 4.87 -2.89
C ARG A 45 34.21 4.31 -1.48
N ILE A 46 33.14 4.51 -0.72
CA ILE A 46 33.04 3.94 0.63
C ILE A 46 32.07 2.77 0.61
N SER A 47 32.55 1.58 0.94
CA SER A 47 31.73 0.38 1.06
C SER A 47 30.86 0.42 2.32
N THR A 48 29.73 -0.28 2.26
CA THR A 48 28.80 -0.40 3.41
C THR A 48 29.48 -1.06 4.62
N LEU A 49 30.28 -2.10 4.39
CA LEU A 49 31.07 -2.76 5.44
C LEU A 49 32.00 -1.78 6.18
N LEU A 50 32.59 -0.81 5.48
CA LEU A 50 33.42 0.19 6.13
C LEU A 50 32.58 1.13 7.00
N LEU A 51 31.39 1.54 6.53
CA LEU A 51 30.47 2.37 7.31
C LEU A 51 30.01 1.68 8.58
N ASP A 52 29.70 0.38 8.53
CA ASP A 52 29.23 -0.40 9.67
C ASP A 52 30.29 -0.44 10.80
N ASN A 53 31.58 -0.38 10.45
CA ASN A 53 32.69 -0.33 11.40
C ASN A 53 32.95 1.07 12.00
N ILE A 54 32.23 2.11 11.56
CA ILE A 54 32.35 3.47 12.10
C ILE A 54 31.33 3.66 13.23
N ASN A 55 31.75 4.27 14.34
CA ASN A 55 30.82 4.60 15.42
C ASN A 55 29.77 5.66 15.00
N VAL A 56 28.65 5.73 15.72
CA VAL A 56 27.54 6.65 15.40
C VAL A 56 27.99 8.10 15.33
N GLY A 57 28.86 8.55 16.24
CA GLY A 57 29.39 9.92 16.23
C GLY A 57 30.22 10.25 14.99
N GLY A 58 30.99 9.28 14.49
CA GLY A 58 31.76 9.40 13.27
C GLY A 58 30.88 9.41 12.02
N LYS A 59 29.84 8.56 11.97
CA LYS A 59 28.82 8.57 10.92
C LYS A 59 28.12 9.94 10.86
N HIS A 60 27.70 10.46 12.01
CA HIS A 60 27.08 11.79 12.12
C HIS A 60 28.00 12.89 11.60
N ARG A 61 29.27 12.89 12.02
CA ARG A 61 30.26 13.88 11.55
C ARG A 61 30.50 13.79 10.04
N LEU A 62 30.64 12.59 9.49
CA LEU A 62 30.81 12.39 8.05
C LEU A 62 29.59 12.92 7.28
N LEU A 63 28.38 12.61 7.75
CA LEU A 63 27.14 13.10 7.16
C LEU A 63 27.04 14.63 7.23
N GLN A 64 27.43 15.26 8.34
CA GLN A 64 27.49 16.73 8.46
C GLN A 64 28.46 17.37 7.45
N LEU A 65 29.64 16.78 7.25
CA LEU A 65 30.64 17.29 6.29
C LEU A 65 30.10 17.20 4.86
N VAL A 66 29.54 16.05 4.50
CA VAL A 66 28.91 15.83 3.19
C VAL A 66 27.71 16.75 2.99
N TYR A 67 26.87 16.94 4.01
CA TYR A 67 25.73 17.86 3.97
C TYR A 67 26.16 19.31 3.71
N LYS A 68 27.19 19.79 4.40
CA LYS A 68 27.71 21.16 4.19
C LYS A 68 28.20 21.36 2.76
N MET A 69 28.81 20.34 2.17
CA MET A 69 29.25 20.39 0.77
C MET A 69 28.09 20.30 -0.21
N MET A 70 27.19 19.33 -0.02
CA MET A 70 26.17 18.94 -0.99
C MET A 70 24.85 19.73 -0.88
N LEU A 71 24.39 20.01 0.34
CA LEU A 71 23.00 20.34 0.64
C LEU A 71 22.81 21.74 1.27
N ALA A 72 23.83 22.28 1.97
CA ALA A 72 23.72 23.53 2.73
C ALA A 72 23.63 24.81 1.86
N HIS A 73 24.00 24.76 0.58
CA HIS A 73 24.11 25.96 -0.25
C HIS A 73 23.18 25.91 -1.48
N GLU A 74 22.65 27.08 -1.87
CA GLU A 74 21.80 27.30 -3.06
C GLU A 74 22.63 27.49 -4.35
N MET A 75 23.95 27.53 -4.21
CA MET A 75 24.92 27.75 -5.28
C MET A 75 25.56 26.45 -5.79
N GLY A 76 24.97 25.29 -5.49
CA GLY A 76 25.52 23.98 -5.86
C GLY A 76 26.57 23.46 -4.87
N PRO A 77 27.33 22.40 -5.22
CA PRO A 77 28.30 21.80 -4.33
C PRO A 77 29.42 22.80 -3.96
N GLN A 78 29.66 22.96 -2.66
CA GLN A 78 30.65 23.91 -2.13
C GLN A 78 31.80 23.18 -1.44
N PHE A 79 33.03 23.47 -1.87
CA PHE A 79 34.20 22.75 -1.39
C PHE A 79 34.98 23.63 -0.39
N GLN A 80 35.31 23.06 0.77
CA GLN A 80 36.23 23.69 1.71
C GLN A 80 37.67 23.39 1.29
N VAL A 81 38.42 24.42 0.91
CA VAL A 81 39.81 24.29 0.45
C VAL A 81 40.68 25.16 1.34
N ASP A 82 41.65 24.55 2.03
CA ASP A 82 42.72 25.25 2.75
C ASP A 82 42.26 26.42 3.63
N GLY A 83 41.20 26.23 4.43
CA GLY A 83 40.68 27.24 5.36
C GLY A 83 39.99 28.45 4.71
N ARG A 84 39.81 28.45 3.38
CA ARG A 84 39.04 29.46 2.66
C ARG A 84 37.52 29.21 2.79
N PRO A 85 36.69 30.26 2.70
CA PRO A 85 35.24 30.09 2.70
C PRO A 85 34.79 29.15 1.57
N PRO A 86 33.68 28.41 1.77
CA PRO A 86 33.14 27.52 0.74
C PRO A 86 32.89 28.31 -0.54
N ALA A 87 33.50 27.89 -1.65
CA ALA A 87 33.29 28.49 -2.96
C ALA A 87 32.91 27.41 -3.98
N ALA A 88 32.07 27.77 -4.94
CA ALA A 88 31.84 26.96 -6.13
C ALA A 88 33.17 26.89 -6.88
N ARG A 89 33.63 25.68 -7.21
CA ARG A 89 34.84 25.50 -8.03
C ARG A 89 34.46 25.58 -9.50
N ASP A 90 35.21 26.36 -10.28
CA ASP A 90 35.00 26.48 -11.73
C ASP A 90 35.04 25.10 -12.40
N GLY A 91 34.04 24.81 -13.24
CA GLY A 91 33.94 23.55 -13.95
C GLY A 91 33.34 22.38 -13.17
N ILE A 92 32.90 22.53 -11.91
CA ILE A 92 32.14 21.50 -11.17
C ILE A 92 30.69 21.94 -11.03
N THR A 93 29.78 21.11 -11.52
CA THR A 93 28.36 21.48 -11.70
C THR A 93 27.39 20.59 -10.94
N CYS A 94 27.82 19.40 -10.53
CA CYS A 94 27.00 18.44 -9.78
C CYS A 94 27.84 17.62 -8.78
N VAL A 95 27.16 16.85 -7.94
CA VAL A 95 27.75 16.06 -6.86
C VAL A 95 28.29 14.75 -7.42
N SER A 96 29.37 14.23 -6.85
CA SER A 96 29.92 12.93 -7.26
C SER A 96 28.94 11.78 -6.97
N PRO A 97 28.74 10.83 -7.90
CA PRO A 97 27.91 9.63 -7.65
C PRO A 97 28.33 8.86 -6.39
N HIS A 98 29.63 8.81 -6.09
CA HIS A 98 30.16 8.12 -4.91
C HIS A 98 29.80 8.82 -3.60
N VAL A 99 29.66 10.15 -3.63
CA VAL A 99 29.15 10.90 -2.48
C VAL A 99 27.66 10.63 -2.30
N VAL A 100 26.86 10.71 -3.37
CA VAL A 100 25.41 10.46 -3.30
C VAL A 100 25.12 9.04 -2.77
N ASP A 101 25.90 8.05 -3.19
CA ASP A 101 25.80 6.66 -2.72
C ASP A 101 26.15 6.54 -1.22
N THR A 102 27.19 7.24 -0.77
CA THR A 102 27.53 7.30 0.66
C THR A 102 26.44 7.97 1.51
N VAL A 103 25.75 8.99 0.98
CA VAL A 103 24.69 9.72 1.71
C VAL A 103 23.53 8.80 2.07
N TYR A 104 22.94 8.06 1.13
CA TYR A 104 21.81 7.19 1.51
C TYR A 104 22.27 6.07 2.44
N ARG A 105 23.47 5.50 2.21
CA ARG A 105 24.02 4.47 3.11
C ARG A 105 24.10 5.02 4.53
N LEU A 106 24.63 6.22 4.72
CA LEU A 106 24.67 6.90 6.02
C LEU A 106 23.28 7.18 6.62
N LEU A 107 22.29 7.55 5.81
CA LEU A 107 20.91 7.79 6.28
C LEU A 107 20.26 6.52 6.85
N TYR A 108 20.53 5.35 6.26
CA TYR A 108 20.10 4.06 6.81
C TYR A 108 20.91 3.66 8.05
N ASN A 109 22.23 3.90 8.01
CA ASN A 109 23.17 3.45 9.05
C ASN A 109 23.21 4.35 10.31
N ALA A 110 22.61 5.54 10.29
CA ALA A 110 22.63 6.52 11.37
C ALA A 110 21.23 7.08 11.64
N PRO A 111 20.29 6.29 12.20
CA PRO A 111 18.89 6.68 12.32
C PRO A 111 18.68 7.95 13.15
N TYR A 112 19.43 8.17 14.24
CA TYR A 112 19.31 9.40 15.03
C TYR A 112 19.71 10.68 14.29
N SER A 113 20.44 10.56 13.17
CA SER A 113 20.86 11.69 12.34
C SER A 113 19.95 11.92 11.14
N ASN A 114 19.07 10.95 10.82
CA ASN A 114 18.23 11.01 9.64
C ASN A 114 17.13 12.06 9.76
N GLU A 115 16.55 12.24 10.95
CA GLU A 115 15.38 13.10 11.14
C GLU A 115 15.76 14.56 10.95
N LEU A 116 16.87 14.99 11.56
CA LEU A 116 17.41 16.35 11.39
C LEU A 116 17.76 16.62 9.92
N MET A 117 18.41 15.67 9.26
CA MET A 117 18.77 15.80 7.85
C MET A 117 17.54 15.89 6.94
N MET A 118 16.57 15.01 7.14
CA MET A 118 15.34 15.00 6.35
C MET A 118 14.51 16.26 6.59
N LYS A 119 14.46 16.75 7.84
CA LYS A 119 13.85 18.03 8.18
C LYS A 119 14.43 19.18 7.35
N GLU A 120 15.74 19.28 7.27
CA GLU A 120 16.41 20.32 6.47
C GLU A 120 16.18 20.16 4.97
N VAL A 121 16.22 18.92 4.45
CA VAL A 121 15.92 18.63 3.04
C VAL A 121 14.49 19.05 2.70
N LEU A 122 13.52 18.68 3.54
CA LEU A 122 12.10 19.01 3.35
C LEU A 122 11.86 20.53 3.46
N GLU A 123 12.53 21.22 4.37
CA GLU A 123 12.43 22.69 4.47
C GLU A 123 13.01 23.39 3.24
N LYS A 124 14.11 22.88 2.68
CA LYS A 124 14.66 23.39 1.42
C LYS A 124 13.74 23.10 0.23
N LEU A 125 13.12 21.92 0.19
CA LEU A 125 12.10 21.59 -0.81
C LEU A 125 10.91 22.55 -0.74
N ARG A 126 10.42 22.86 0.47
CA ARG A 126 9.35 23.85 0.71
C ARG A 126 9.71 25.24 0.19
N ARG A 127 10.95 25.71 0.39
CA ARG A 127 11.44 26.98 -0.16
C ARG A 127 11.52 26.99 -1.69
N CYS A 128 11.92 25.86 -2.29
CA CYS A 128 11.91 25.72 -3.75
C CYS A 128 10.48 25.81 -4.30
N ASP A 129 9.54 25.17 -3.62
CA ASP A 129 8.12 25.21 -3.94
C ASP A 129 7.56 26.65 -3.89
N GLU A 130 7.82 27.40 -2.83
CA GLU A 130 7.45 28.82 -2.75
C GLU A 130 8.06 29.69 -3.86
N ALA A 131 9.26 29.35 -4.33
CA ALA A 131 9.90 30.04 -5.45
C ALA A 131 9.21 29.70 -6.79
N MET A 132 8.85 28.43 -6.97
CA MET A 132 8.13 27.95 -8.17
C MET A 132 6.71 28.52 -8.27
N VAL A 133 6.00 28.75 -7.15
CA VAL A 133 4.68 29.43 -7.18
C VAL A 133 4.79 30.84 -7.72
N ARG A 134 5.83 31.57 -7.32
CA ARG A 134 5.99 33.01 -7.63
C ARG A 134 6.44 33.30 -9.07
N GLY A 135 6.92 32.30 -9.81
CA GLY A 135 7.37 32.51 -11.19
C GLY A 135 7.87 31.28 -11.93
N GLY A 136 7.40 30.09 -11.56
CA GLY A 136 7.76 28.81 -12.17
C GLY A 136 9.20 28.37 -11.94
N VAL A 137 9.57 27.30 -12.64
CA VAL A 137 10.92 26.70 -12.62
C VAL A 137 12.00 27.71 -13.04
N ALA A 138 11.66 28.71 -13.87
CA ALA A 138 12.59 29.73 -14.36
C ALA A 138 13.20 30.61 -13.24
N ARG A 139 12.58 30.67 -12.05
CA ARG A 139 13.16 31.38 -10.90
C ARG A 139 14.22 30.58 -10.14
N LEU A 140 14.33 29.27 -10.39
CA LEU A 140 15.33 28.44 -9.76
C LEU A 140 16.66 28.54 -10.50
N SER A 141 17.75 28.70 -9.76
CA SER A 141 19.10 28.67 -10.33
C SER A 141 19.42 27.27 -10.89
N ALA A 142 20.29 27.19 -11.91
CA ALA A 142 20.74 25.92 -12.45
C ALA A 142 21.30 24.95 -11.38
N PRO A 143 22.11 25.41 -10.40
CA PRO A 143 22.53 24.57 -9.28
C PRO A 143 21.37 24.04 -8.42
N THR A 144 20.35 24.87 -8.15
CA THR A 144 19.17 24.45 -7.38
C THR A 144 18.35 23.40 -8.13
N LEU A 145 18.20 23.51 -9.45
CA LEU A 145 17.53 22.50 -10.26
C LEU A 145 18.26 21.15 -10.25
N ARG A 146 19.59 21.16 -10.39
CA ARG A 146 20.40 19.95 -10.30
C ARG A 146 20.32 19.33 -8.90
N TRP A 147 20.33 20.15 -7.86
CA TRP A 147 20.15 19.70 -6.48
C TRP A 147 18.78 19.03 -6.30
N LEU A 148 17.71 19.67 -6.76
CA LEU A 148 16.35 19.18 -6.66
C LEU A 148 16.20 17.82 -7.35
N TYR A 149 16.72 17.69 -8.57
CA TYR A 149 16.72 16.42 -9.30
C TYR A 149 17.55 15.32 -8.62
N THR A 150 18.69 15.68 -8.01
CA THR A 150 19.53 14.73 -7.26
C THR A 150 18.78 14.20 -6.02
N VAL A 151 18.09 15.09 -5.30
CA VAL A 151 17.33 14.73 -4.10
C VAL A 151 16.15 13.84 -4.44
N TYR A 152 15.37 14.16 -5.49
CA TYR A 152 14.26 13.30 -5.89
C TYR A 152 14.71 11.92 -6.36
N GLN A 153 15.81 11.81 -7.10
CA GLN A 153 16.39 10.50 -7.44
C GLN A 153 16.82 9.72 -6.19
N LEU A 154 17.42 10.37 -5.19
CA LEU A 154 17.77 9.72 -3.93
C LEU A 154 16.52 9.19 -3.21
N MET A 155 15.49 10.02 -3.14
CA MET A 155 14.21 9.70 -2.50
C MET A 155 13.50 8.54 -3.19
N ASN A 156 13.44 8.57 -4.53
CA ASN A 156 12.78 7.59 -5.36
C ASN A 156 13.56 6.26 -5.47
N CYS A 157 14.88 6.30 -5.68
CA CYS A 157 15.64 5.09 -5.99
C CYS A 157 16.35 4.46 -4.79
N ARG A 158 16.46 5.16 -3.66
CA ARG A 158 17.23 4.69 -2.49
C ARG A 158 16.50 4.82 -1.14
N LEU A 159 15.59 5.78 -0.98
CA LEU A 159 14.95 6.06 0.32
C LEU A 159 13.46 5.67 0.39
N LEU A 160 12.88 5.01 -0.63
CA LEU A 160 11.48 4.55 -0.57
C LEU A 160 11.18 3.66 0.65
N ARG A 161 12.07 2.71 0.95
CA ARG A 161 11.92 1.85 2.13
C ARG A 161 12.01 2.64 3.44
N PHE A 162 12.84 3.68 3.49
CA PHE A 162 12.87 4.64 4.59
C PHE A 162 11.52 5.36 4.73
N PHE A 163 10.90 5.80 3.63
CA PHE A 163 9.60 6.47 3.67
C PHE A 163 8.45 5.56 4.09
N LYS A 164 8.51 4.24 3.89
CA LYS A 164 7.47 3.32 4.39
C LYS A 164 7.22 3.46 5.90
N TYR A 165 8.27 3.72 6.68
CA TYR A 165 8.20 3.84 8.15
C TYR A 165 8.38 5.27 8.64
N TYR A 166 8.50 6.22 7.73
CA TYR A 166 8.66 7.62 8.08
C TYR A 166 7.29 8.19 8.47
N ALA A 167 7.17 8.70 9.70
CA ALA A 167 5.90 9.18 10.25
C ALA A 167 5.22 10.25 9.38
N HIS A 168 6.00 11.03 8.62
CA HIS A 168 5.48 12.09 7.75
C HIS A 168 5.44 11.70 6.26
N ALA A 169 5.48 10.41 5.92
CA ALA A 169 5.44 9.96 4.53
C ALA A 169 4.11 10.24 3.83
N SER A 170 2.98 10.09 4.54
CA SER A 170 1.65 10.46 4.02
C SER A 170 1.58 11.96 3.68
N HIS A 171 2.24 12.79 4.49
CA HIS A 171 2.32 14.24 4.31
C HIS A 171 3.20 14.67 3.15
N LEU A 172 4.22 13.88 2.81
CA LEU A 172 5.09 14.14 1.67
C LEU A 172 4.31 14.12 0.33
N VAL A 173 3.14 13.47 0.28
CA VAL A 173 2.26 13.51 -0.90
C VAL A 173 1.77 14.92 -1.21
N HIS A 174 1.54 15.77 -0.20
CA HIS A 174 1.16 17.18 -0.41
C HIS A 174 2.27 18.00 -1.06
N HIS A 175 3.51 17.77 -0.63
CA HIS A 175 4.69 18.38 -1.25
C HIS A 175 4.80 17.97 -2.73
N LEU A 176 4.63 16.67 -3.02
CA LEU A 176 4.66 16.18 -4.40
C LEU A 176 3.54 16.74 -5.26
N ARG A 177 2.32 16.83 -4.71
CA ARG A 177 1.18 17.47 -5.38
C ARG A 177 1.56 18.89 -5.84
N HIS A 178 2.10 19.68 -4.93
CA HIS A 178 2.47 21.06 -5.20
C HIS A 178 3.60 21.16 -6.25
N SER A 179 4.67 20.39 -6.09
CA SER A 179 5.76 20.29 -7.07
C SER A 179 5.26 19.87 -8.47
N LEU A 180 4.39 18.86 -8.57
CA LEU A 180 3.85 18.36 -9.85
C LEU A 180 3.00 19.40 -10.61
N VAL A 181 2.39 20.36 -9.91
CA VAL A 181 1.61 21.43 -10.54
C VAL A 181 2.50 22.49 -11.19
N HIS A 182 3.63 22.81 -10.56
CA HIS A 182 4.47 23.95 -10.96
C HIS A 182 5.71 23.58 -11.79
N VAL A 183 6.13 22.31 -11.79
CA VAL A 183 7.29 21.87 -12.56
C VAL A 183 6.94 21.69 -14.04
N THR A 184 7.59 22.48 -14.89
CA THR A 184 7.49 22.39 -16.36
C THR A 184 8.67 21.66 -17.00
N HIS A 185 9.79 21.51 -16.29
CA HIS A 185 10.99 20.82 -16.80
C HIS A 185 10.75 19.32 -16.90
N ARG A 186 10.76 18.77 -18.13
CA ARG A 186 10.32 17.39 -18.43
C ARG A 186 11.12 16.30 -17.71
N GLN A 187 12.45 16.42 -17.68
CA GLN A 187 13.31 15.46 -16.96
C GLN A 187 12.99 15.42 -15.45
N LEU A 188 12.85 16.59 -14.81
CA LEU A 188 12.49 16.70 -13.40
C LEU A 188 11.07 16.20 -13.15
N TYR A 189 10.12 16.53 -14.03
CA TYR A 189 8.74 16.06 -13.95
C TYR A 189 8.66 14.53 -13.97
N GLY A 190 9.38 13.86 -14.87
CA GLY A 190 9.39 12.39 -14.96
C GLY A 190 9.88 11.72 -13.66
N SER A 191 10.92 12.28 -13.02
CA SER A 191 11.39 11.79 -11.72
C SER A 191 10.37 12.00 -10.61
N LEU A 192 9.73 13.18 -10.58
CA LEU A 192 8.67 13.51 -9.63
C LEU A 192 7.43 12.62 -9.80
N GLU A 193 7.02 12.36 -11.04
CA GLU A 193 5.90 11.48 -11.36
C GLU A 193 6.19 10.04 -10.92
N CYS A 194 7.37 9.52 -11.25
CA CYS A 194 7.81 8.19 -10.80
C CYS A 194 7.88 8.12 -9.27
N PHE A 195 8.41 9.15 -8.61
CA PHE A 195 8.48 9.19 -7.16
C PHE A 195 7.10 9.24 -6.51
N ALA A 196 6.18 10.03 -7.07
CA ALA A 196 4.80 10.12 -6.60
C ALA A 196 4.07 8.78 -6.74
N LEU A 197 4.26 8.06 -7.85
CA LEU A 197 3.72 6.70 -8.01
C LEU A 197 4.20 5.77 -6.90
N CYS A 198 5.52 5.69 -6.71
CA CYS A 198 6.13 4.86 -5.68
C CYS A 198 5.63 5.25 -4.27
N LEU A 199 5.60 6.55 -3.94
CA LEU A 199 5.19 7.03 -2.62
C LEU A 199 3.72 6.75 -2.33
N VAL A 200 2.84 6.91 -3.33
CA VAL A 200 1.42 6.56 -3.22
C VAL A 200 1.28 5.03 -3.02
N ASN A 201 2.03 4.21 -3.75
CA ASN A 201 2.03 2.74 -3.57
C ASN A 201 2.49 2.30 -2.17
N LEU A 202 3.30 3.08 -1.48
CA LEU A 202 3.74 2.78 -0.11
C LEU A 202 2.67 3.05 0.96
N GLN A 203 1.61 3.80 0.64
CA GLN A 203 0.56 4.15 1.60
C GLN A 203 -0.31 2.92 1.93
N HIS A 204 -0.51 2.69 3.22
CA HIS A 204 -1.21 1.50 3.74
C HIS A 204 -2.08 1.79 4.96
N ASP A 205 -2.23 3.07 5.31
CA ASP A 205 -2.91 3.53 6.52
C ASP A 205 -3.96 4.60 6.22
N VAL A 206 -4.97 4.70 7.10
CA VAL A 206 -6.08 5.65 6.97
C VAL A 206 -5.60 7.10 7.07
N GLY A 207 -4.44 7.35 7.68
CA GLY A 207 -3.77 8.66 7.70
C GLY A 207 -3.49 9.23 6.30
N PHE A 208 -3.33 8.39 5.27
CA PHE A 208 -3.27 8.87 3.89
C PHE A 208 -4.61 9.46 3.43
N LEU A 209 -5.73 8.82 3.77
CA LEU A 209 -7.07 9.31 3.42
C LEU A 209 -7.37 10.64 4.13
N GLN A 210 -6.96 10.75 5.40
CA GLN A 210 -7.07 12.00 6.17
C GLN A 210 -6.25 13.12 5.53
N ALA A 211 -5.01 12.80 5.10
CA ALA A 211 -4.17 13.76 4.40
C ALA A 211 -4.82 14.26 3.09
N LEU A 212 -5.54 13.42 2.35
CA LEU A 212 -6.22 13.83 1.12
C LEU A 212 -7.35 14.87 1.33
N LEU A 213 -7.93 14.94 2.53
CA LEU A 213 -9.07 15.80 2.87
C LEU A 213 -8.74 16.96 3.80
N ASP A 214 -7.46 17.15 4.15
CA ASP A 214 -7.05 18.27 5.00
C ASP A 214 -6.87 19.56 4.15
N PRO A 215 -7.78 20.55 4.28
CA PRO A 215 -7.72 21.78 3.49
C PRO A 215 -6.65 22.77 3.97
N GLY A 216 -6.17 22.63 5.22
CA GLY A 216 -5.18 23.53 5.82
C GLY A 216 -3.73 23.05 5.66
N TYR A 217 -3.53 21.92 4.99
CA TYR A 217 -2.23 21.27 4.95
C TYR A 217 -1.32 21.91 3.89
N HIS A 218 -0.33 22.67 4.35
CA HIS A 218 0.68 23.33 3.50
C HIS A 218 2.02 22.56 3.42
N GLY A 219 1.98 21.25 3.61
CA GLY A 219 3.17 20.39 3.66
C GLY A 219 3.53 19.96 5.09
N VAL A 220 4.67 19.28 5.25
CA VAL A 220 5.10 18.69 6.53
C VAL A 220 5.23 19.77 7.61
N SER A 221 4.25 19.89 8.50
CA SER A 221 4.41 20.67 9.73
C SER A 221 5.47 19.99 10.60
N LEU A 222 6.63 20.64 10.74
CA LEU A 222 7.76 20.16 11.55
C LEU A 222 7.61 20.50 13.04
N GLU A 223 6.51 21.16 13.41
CA GLU A 223 6.13 21.37 14.80
C GLU A 223 5.34 20.15 15.31
N PRO A 224 5.64 19.65 16.52
CA PRO A 224 4.84 18.59 17.12
C PRO A 224 3.39 19.04 17.20
N VAL A 225 2.49 18.25 16.60
CA VAL A 225 1.05 18.48 16.68
C VAL A 225 0.68 18.59 18.16
N ARG A 226 0.24 19.77 18.59
CA ARG A 226 -0.22 19.96 19.96
C ARG A 226 -1.42 19.02 20.17
N PRO A 227 -1.45 18.20 21.23
CA PRO A 227 -2.56 17.28 21.49
C PRO A 227 -3.91 17.99 21.73
N GLU A 228 -3.90 19.32 21.85
CA GLU A 228 -5.09 20.18 22.03
C GLU A 228 -5.59 20.86 20.74
N ALA A 229 -5.07 20.48 19.56
CA ALA A 229 -5.52 21.06 18.29
C ALA A 229 -7.01 20.78 18.06
N ARG A 230 -7.77 21.82 17.69
CA ARG A 230 -9.20 21.72 17.32
C ARG A 230 -9.41 20.55 16.35
N PRO A 231 -10.54 19.82 16.45
CA PRO A 231 -10.83 18.72 15.54
C PRO A 231 -10.71 19.22 14.09
N VAL A 232 -9.80 18.61 13.32
CA VAL A 232 -9.59 18.94 11.91
C VAL A 232 -10.87 18.61 11.17
N ARG A 233 -11.50 19.64 10.58
CA ARG A 233 -12.71 19.44 9.79
C ARG A 233 -12.30 19.02 8.37
N TYR A 234 -12.35 17.71 8.12
CA TYR A 234 -12.10 17.16 6.80
C TYR A 234 -13.12 17.70 5.79
N SER A 235 -12.65 18.12 4.63
CA SER A 235 -13.51 18.60 3.55
C SER A 235 -12.87 18.37 2.19
N LYS A 236 -13.71 18.17 1.17
CA LYS A 236 -13.24 18.03 -0.21
C LYS A 236 -12.41 19.25 -0.64
N PRO A 237 -11.17 19.06 -1.14
CA PRO A 237 -10.37 20.14 -1.70
C PRO A 237 -11.07 20.83 -2.88
N GLY A 238 -10.91 22.16 -3.00
CA GLY A 238 -11.49 22.94 -4.11
C GLY A 238 -10.84 22.67 -5.48
N VAL A 239 -9.67 22.04 -5.50
CA VAL A 239 -8.95 21.65 -6.72
C VAL A 239 -8.57 20.18 -6.60
N ALA A 240 -8.63 19.46 -7.72
CA ALA A 240 -8.21 18.06 -7.78
C ALA A 240 -6.74 17.87 -7.33
N TRP A 241 -6.45 16.66 -6.87
CA TRP A 241 -5.12 16.26 -6.43
C TRP A 241 -4.17 16.06 -7.59
N PHE A 242 -4.58 15.31 -8.61
CA PHE A 242 -3.73 14.93 -9.72
C PHE A 242 -4.32 15.40 -11.04
N ALA A 243 -3.53 16.18 -11.79
CA ALA A 243 -3.79 16.44 -13.20
C ALA A 243 -3.39 15.25 -14.09
N CYS A 244 -2.42 14.44 -13.63
CA CYS A 244 -1.98 13.23 -14.32
C CYS A 244 -2.95 12.07 -14.05
N ALA A 245 -3.51 11.51 -15.13
CA ALA A 245 -4.46 10.40 -15.07
C ALA A 245 -3.86 9.13 -14.44
N MET A 246 -2.56 8.88 -14.69
CA MET A 246 -1.84 7.74 -14.13
C MET A 246 -1.78 7.79 -12.60
N LEU A 247 -1.38 8.93 -12.03
CA LEU A 247 -1.32 9.13 -10.58
C LEU A 247 -2.71 9.04 -9.94
N ALA A 248 -3.73 9.64 -10.55
CA ALA A 248 -5.11 9.59 -10.04
C ALA A 248 -5.64 8.15 -9.94
N ARG A 249 -5.44 7.34 -10.99
CA ARG A 249 -5.88 5.94 -11.03
C ARG A 249 -5.10 5.08 -10.04
N ASN A 250 -3.81 5.30 -9.94
CA ASN A 250 -2.98 4.62 -8.95
C ASN A 250 -3.45 4.92 -7.52
N ALA A 251 -3.73 6.19 -7.21
CA ALA A 251 -4.26 6.59 -5.91
C ALA A 251 -5.62 5.93 -5.61
N ALA A 252 -6.52 5.84 -6.58
CA ALA A 252 -7.81 5.16 -6.39
C ALA A 252 -7.66 3.67 -6.01
N VAL A 253 -6.73 2.95 -6.66
CA VAL A 253 -6.42 1.55 -6.33
C VAL A 253 -5.79 1.43 -4.94
N VAL A 254 -4.91 2.37 -4.56
CA VAL A 254 -4.33 2.39 -3.21
C VAL A 254 -5.38 2.68 -2.13
N ILE A 255 -6.32 3.61 -2.37
CA ILE A 255 -7.45 3.86 -1.46
C ILE A 255 -8.29 2.59 -1.31
N ALA A 256 -8.61 1.92 -2.42
CA ALA A 256 -9.33 0.66 -2.41
C ALA A 256 -8.61 -0.40 -1.56
N ARG A 257 -7.29 -0.54 -1.70
CA ARG A 257 -6.48 -1.46 -0.88
C ARG A 257 -6.52 -1.11 0.60
N ILE A 258 -6.38 0.18 0.97
CA ILE A 258 -6.46 0.63 2.36
C ILE A 258 -7.83 0.29 2.96
N VAL A 259 -8.92 0.59 2.23
CA VAL A 259 -10.28 0.28 2.67
C VAL A 259 -10.49 -1.23 2.81
N ALA A 260 -9.95 -2.05 1.90
CA ALA A 260 -10.06 -3.50 1.96
C ALA A 260 -9.29 -4.11 3.15
N MET A 261 -8.09 -3.60 3.46
CA MET A 261 -7.22 -4.19 4.49
C MET A 261 -7.43 -3.60 5.90
N ARG A 262 -7.86 -2.34 6.01
CA ARG A 262 -8.00 -1.63 7.30
C ARG A 262 -9.45 -1.24 7.62
N GLY A 263 -10.30 -1.12 6.60
CA GLY A 263 -11.62 -0.52 6.76
C GLY A 263 -11.56 1.00 7.00
N LEU A 264 -12.70 1.57 7.36
CA LEU A 264 -12.86 3.01 7.66
C LEU A 264 -13.12 3.31 9.15
N GLY A 265 -13.11 2.27 10.01
CA GLY A 265 -13.51 2.38 11.42
C GLY A 265 -12.65 3.37 12.21
N ASP A 266 -11.37 3.50 11.88
CA ASP A 266 -10.39 4.30 12.63
C ASP A 266 -10.32 5.79 12.22
N ALA A 267 -11.21 6.27 11.33
CA ALA A 267 -11.26 7.68 10.90
C ALA A 267 -12.68 8.27 10.97
N PRO A 268 -13.17 8.61 12.17
CA PRO A 268 -14.48 9.23 12.34
C PRO A 268 -14.56 10.58 11.59
N GLY A 269 -15.64 10.80 10.84
CA GLY A 269 -15.89 12.02 10.08
C GLY A 269 -15.26 12.05 8.68
N LEU A 270 -14.51 11.02 8.27
CA LEU A 270 -13.98 10.92 6.91
C LEU A 270 -15.07 10.49 5.93
N VAL A 271 -15.25 11.27 4.86
CA VAL A 271 -16.17 10.94 3.77
C VAL A 271 -15.37 10.34 2.61
N LEU A 272 -15.43 9.02 2.44
CA LEU A 272 -14.68 8.32 1.39
C LEU A 272 -14.98 8.86 -0.02
N GLU A 273 -16.23 9.23 -0.28
CA GLU A 273 -16.64 9.77 -1.58
C GLU A 273 -15.93 11.09 -1.90
N ASP A 274 -15.65 11.92 -0.89
CA ASP A 274 -14.89 13.16 -1.07
C ASP A 274 -13.42 12.87 -1.42
N CYS A 275 -12.82 11.83 -0.82
CA CYS A 275 -11.47 11.39 -1.19
C CYS A 275 -11.43 11.03 -2.68
N LEU A 276 -12.31 10.13 -3.12
CA LEU A 276 -12.36 9.63 -4.50
C LEU A 276 -12.67 10.76 -5.49
N ALA A 277 -13.62 11.63 -5.17
CA ALA A 277 -14.03 12.76 -6.01
C ALA A 277 -12.99 13.88 -6.08
N SER A 278 -11.98 13.87 -5.21
CA SER A 278 -10.90 14.86 -5.20
C SER A 278 -9.68 14.43 -6.01
N LEU A 279 -9.57 13.16 -6.42
CA LEU A 279 -8.36 12.63 -7.05
C LEU A 279 -8.06 13.25 -8.42
N ALA A 280 -9.09 13.41 -9.26
CA ALA A 280 -8.96 13.90 -10.63
C ALA A 280 -10.04 14.96 -10.94
N PRO A 281 -9.80 15.85 -11.92
CA PRO A 281 -10.80 16.83 -12.36
C PRO A 281 -12.06 16.18 -12.97
N GLN A 282 -11.89 15.02 -13.60
CA GLN A 282 -12.97 14.23 -14.21
C GLN A 282 -13.15 12.92 -13.43
N SER A 283 -14.37 12.38 -13.45
CA SER A 283 -14.66 11.08 -12.85
C SER A 283 -13.85 9.98 -13.54
N LEU A 284 -13.23 9.09 -12.74
CA LEU A 284 -12.48 7.97 -13.27
C LEU A 284 -13.44 6.83 -13.64
N SER A 285 -13.35 6.37 -14.88
CA SER A 285 -14.08 5.18 -15.36
C SER A 285 -13.33 3.87 -15.05
N TRP A 286 -14.05 2.82 -14.69
CA TRP A 286 -13.47 1.48 -14.47
C TRP A 286 -14.30 0.39 -15.13
N ALA A 287 -13.64 -0.59 -15.74
CA ALA A 287 -14.28 -1.77 -16.29
C ALA A 287 -14.92 -2.63 -15.18
N PRO A 288 -16.04 -3.32 -15.45
CA PRO A 288 -16.70 -4.20 -14.46
C PRO A 288 -15.77 -5.26 -13.87
N ALA A 289 -14.85 -5.80 -14.68
CA ALA A 289 -13.84 -6.77 -14.26
C ALA A 289 -12.91 -6.22 -13.16
N VAL A 290 -12.55 -4.93 -13.23
CA VAL A 290 -11.74 -4.26 -12.20
C VAL A 290 -12.57 -3.95 -10.96
N LEU A 291 -13.80 -3.46 -11.17
CA LEU A 291 -14.71 -3.10 -10.09
C LEU A 291 -15.00 -4.27 -9.15
N ARG A 292 -15.01 -5.51 -9.65
CA ARG A 292 -15.21 -6.73 -8.86
C ARG A 292 -14.25 -6.81 -7.66
N PHE A 293 -12.98 -6.46 -7.86
CA PHE A 293 -11.94 -6.58 -6.84
C PHE A 293 -11.82 -5.33 -5.95
N LEU A 294 -12.58 -4.28 -6.23
CA LEU A 294 -12.65 -3.10 -5.35
C LEU A 294 -13.59 -3.37 -4.17
N PRO A 295 -13.26 -2.87 -2.97
CA PRO A 295 -14.15 -3.02 -1.81
C PRO A 295 -15.47 -2.31 -2.06
N ARG A 296 -16.55 -2.86 -1.51
CA ARG A 296 -17.94 -2.44 -1.78
C ARG A 296 -18.18 -0.92 -1.71
N PRO A 297 -17.67 -0.16 -0.73
CA PRO A 297 -17.87 1.31 -0.70
C PRO A 297 -17.25 2.03 -1.91
N VAL A 298 -16.05 1.62 -2.34
CA VAL A 298 -15.36 2.20 -3.50
C VAL A 298 -16.03 1.76 -4.80
N ARG A 299 -16.38 0.47 -4.90
CA ARG A 299 -17.11 -0.09 -6.04
C ARG A 299 -18.44 0.64 -6.26
N ALA A 300 -19.23 0.82 -5.19
CA ALA A 300 -20.53 1.50 -5.27
C ALA A 300 -20.41 2.96 -5.71
N TYR A 301 -19.34 3.66 -5.33
CA TYR A 301 -19.08 5.02 -5.79
C TYR A 301 -18.80 5.06 -7.30
N TYR A 302 -17.89 4.23 -7.81
CA TYR A 302 -17.55 4.22 -9.23
C TYR A 302 -18.65 3.63 -10.10
N ALA A 303 -19.43 2.67 -9.61
CA ALA A 303 -20.61 2.17 -10.33
C ALA A 303 -21.65 3.27 -10.59
N ARG A 304 -21.77 4.28 -9.71
CA ARG A 304 -22.68 5.43 -9.89
C ARG A 304 -22.09 6.55 -10.74
N THR A 305 -20.77 6.72 -10.71
CA THR A 305 -20.06 7.87 -11.31
C THR A 305 -19.32 7.53 -12.59
N ASN A 306 -19.23 6.24 -12.96
CA ASN A 306 -18.85 5.80 -14.29
C ASN A 306 -19.81 6.45 -15.30
N GLY A 307 -19.34 7.45 -16.04
CA GLY A 307 -20.12 8.05 -17.12
C GLY A 307 -20.33 7.06 -18.27
N SER A 308 -21.16 7.42 -19.25
CA SER A 308 -21.13 6.79 -20.57
C SER A 308 -19.68 6.81 -21.05
N GLY A 309 -19.09 5.64 -21.32
CA GLY A 309 -17.64 5.46 -21.50
C GLY A 309 -17.00 6.51 -22.41
N GLU A 310 -15.70 6.80 -22.18
CA GLU A 310 -14.91 7.65 -23.08
C GLU A 310 -15.13 7.15 -24.52
N SER A 311 -15.83 7.94 -25.35
CA SER A 311 -16.06 7.58 -26.74
C SER A 311 -14.72 7.55 -27.43
N VAL A 312 -14.31 6.38 -27.91
CA VAL A 312 -13.11 6.25 -28.74
C VAL A 312 -13.33 7.10 -29.99
N VAL A 313 -12.34 7.93 -30.32
CA VAL A 313 -12.39 8.77 -31.52
C VAL A 313 -12.32 7.86 -32.75
N ALA A 314 -13.28 7.99 -33.68
CA ALA A 314 -13.30 7.13 -34.86
C ALA A 314 -12.19 7.55 -35.86
N PRO A 315 -11.55 6.60 -36.56
CA PRO A 315 -10.55 6.92 -37.59
C PRO A 315 -11.05 7.88 -38.68
N ALA A 316 -12.32 7.76 -39.05
CA ALA A 316 -12.94 8.65 -40.02
C ALA A 316 -13.03 10.11 -39.55
N ASP A 317 -13.07 10.37 -38.24
CA ASP A 317 -13.09 11.73 -37.69
C ASP A 317 -11.69 12.34 -37.69
N VAL A 318 -10.66 11.55 -37.39
CA VAL A 318 -9.25 11.98 -37.48
C VAL A 318 -8.87 12.28 -38.92
N ARG A 319 -9.27 11.43 -39.87
CA ARG A 319 -9.03 11.68 -41.31
C ARG A 319 -9.74 12.94 -41.78
N ARG A 320 -11.00 13.15 -41.38
CA ARG A 320 -11.73 14.41 -41.66
C ARG A 320 -11.02 15.63 -41.08
N LEU A 321 -10.41 15.52 -39.89
CA LEU A 321 -9.61 16.59 -39.30
C LEU A 321 -8.35 16.89 -40.13
N ILE A 322 -7.65 15.86 -40.60
CA ILE A 322 -6.47 15.98 -41.47
C ILE A 322 -6.86 16.65 -42.80
N ASP A 323 -7.94 16.18 -43.43
CA ASP A 323 -8.42 16.70 -44.72
C ASP A 323 -8.90 18.15 -44.62
N ALA A 324 -9.53 18.52 -43.50
CA ALA A 324 -9.98 19.88 -43.25
C ALA A 324 -8.84 20.89 -42.99
N ARG A 325 -7.62 20.40 -42.70
CA ARG A 325 -6.48 21.19 -42.23
C ARG A 325 -5.18 20.65 -42.86
N PRO A 326 -4.83 21.07 -44.09
CA PRO A 326 -3.66 20.55 -44.80
C PRO A 326 -2.33 20.84 -44.08
N GLU A 327 -2.31 21.77 -43.12
CA GLU A 327 -1.14 22.10 -42.31
C GLU A 327 -0.58 20.89 -41.54
N HIS A 328 -1.41 19.88 -41.21
CA HIS A 328 -0.96 18.65 -40.56
C HIS A 328 0.05 17.86 -41.41
N ARG A 329 0.06 18.04 -42.74
CA ARG A 329 1.03 17.38 -43.63
C ARG A 329 2.47 17.80 -43.33
N ALA A 330 2.68 18.96 -42.69
CA ALA A 330 3.99 19.39 -42.20
C ALA A 330 4.62 18.46 -41.15
N LEU A 331 3.83 17.54 -40.56
CA LEU A 331 4.33 16.55 -39.60
C LEU A 331 5.09 15.40 -40.26
N ILE A 332 4.91 15.18 -41.58
CA ILE A 332 5.57 14.10 -42.34
C ILE A 332 6.27 14.58 -43.61
N ASP A 333 5.98 15.80 -44.09
CA ASP A 333 6.61 16.41 -45.26
C ASP A 333 7.33 17.71 -44.87
N ALA A 334 8.66 17.72 -45.04
CA ALA A 334 9.50 18.88 -44.77
C ALA A 334 9.27 20.04 -45.76
N ASN A 335 8.63 19.79 -46.91
CA ASN A 335 8.32 20.79 -47.93
C ASN A 335 6.91 21.40 -47.79
N ALA A 336 6.25 21.19 -46.65
CA ALA A 336 4.92 21.73 -46.39
C ALA A 336 4.88 23.28 -46.45
N PRO A 337 3.70 23.89 -46.69
CA PRO A 337 3.57 25.33 -46.88
C PRO A 337 4.19 26.15 -45.72
N PRO A 338 4.90 27.25 -46.03
CA PRO A 338 5.49 28.10 -45.00
C PRO A 338 4.40 28.65 -44.06
N GLY A 339 4.63 28.55 -42.76
CA GLY A 339 3.66 28.95 -41.72
C GLY A 339 2.79 27.81 -41.17
N SER A 340 2.81 26.61 -41.77
CA SER A 340 2.06 25.44 -41.28
C SER A 340 2.41 25.08 -39.83
N GLU A 341 3.70 25.17 -39.49
CA GLU A 341 4.17 24.90 -38.13
C GLU A 341 3.56 25.85 -37.08
N VAL A 342 3.51 27.16 -37.37
CA VAL A 342 2.92 28.17 -36.47
C VAL A 342 1.42 27.93 -36.29
N ALA A 343 0.73 27.54 -37.37
CA ALA A 343 -0.68 27.18 -37.31
C ALA A 343 -0.93 25.95 -36.42
N LEU A 344 -0.08 24.93 -36.51
CA LEU A 344 -0.17 23.73 -35.66
C LEU A 344 0.09 24.06 -34.19
N VAL A 345 1.12 24.86 -33.87
CA VAL A 345 1.39 25.30 -32.49
C VAL A 345 0.18 26.07 -31.92
N ALA A 346 -0.42 26.97 -32.71
CA ALA A 346 -1.59 27.73 -32.28
C ALA A 346 -2.83 26.83 -32.08
N LEU A 347 -3.05 25.84 -32.94
CA LEU A 347 -4.18 24.91 -32.85
C LEU A 347 -4.14 24.06 -31.57
N TYR A 348 -2.98 23.48 -31.28
CA TYR A 348 -2.78 22.56 -30.15
C TYR A 348 -2.44 23.26 -28.83
N ALA A 349 -2.30 24.59 -28.83
CA ALA A 349 -2.29 25.38 -27.61
C ALA A 349 -3.59 25.22 -26.81
N ASP A 350 -4.74 25.02 -27.48
CA ASP A 350 -6.03 24.72 -26.85
C ASP A 350 -6.04 23.30 -26.27
N ALA A 351 -6.33 23.18 -24.97
CA ALA A 351 -6.39 21.91 -24.25
C ALA A 351 -7.37 20.90 -24.86
N ARG A 352 -8.42 21.36 -25.55
CA ARG A 352 -9.43 20.49 -26.18
C ARG A 352 -8.88 19.70 -27.37
N HIS A 353 -7.87 20.24 -28.07
CA HIS A 353 -7.30 19.59 -29.26
C HIS A 353 -6.08 18.72 -28.92
N ARG A 354 -5.45 18.87 -27.75
CA ARG A 354 -4.22 18.16 -27.39
C ARG A 354 -4.30 16.63 -27.52
N PRO A 355 -5.36 15.94 -27.06
CA PRO A 355 -5.46 14.50 -27.21
C PRO A 355 -5.49 14.05 -28.68
N LEU A 356 -5.96 14.89 -29.60
CA LEU A 356 -6.05 14.58 -31.03
C LEU A 356 -4.70 14.64 -31.74
N PHE A 357 -3.70 15.34 -31.20
CA PHE A 357 -2.41 15.51 -31.88
C PHE A 357 -1.70 14.18 -32.15
N LEU A 358 -1.62 13.32 -31.14
CA LEU A 358 -0.95 12.01 -31.26
C LEU A 358 -1.71 11.08 -32.22
N LEU A 359 -3.04 11.19 -32.28
CA LEU A 359 -3.89 10.43 -33.21
C LEU A 359 -3.64 10.90 -34.65
N THR A 360 -3.61 12.20 -34.87
CA THR A 360 -3.30 12.78 -36.19
C THR A 360 -1.89 12.39 -36.64
N LEU A 361 -0.91 12.47 -35.74
CA LEU A 361 0.45 12.05 -36.03
C LEU A 361 0.51 10.56 -36.40
N TRP A 362 -0.21 9.70 -35.66
CA TRP A 362 -0.28 8.27 -35.95
C TRP A 362 -0.84 7.97 -37.34
N GLU A 363 -1.99 8.55 -37.72
CA GLU A 363 -2.57 8.34 -39.05
C GLU A 363 -1.62 8.76 -40.18
N LEU A 364 -0.94 9.91 -40.02
CA LEU A 364 0.04 10.37 -41.00
C LEU A 364 1.26 9.45 -41.08
N LEU A 365 1.67 8.86 -39.97
CA LEU A 365 2.79 7.91 -39.93
C LEU A 365 2.47 6.56 -40.56
N LEU A 366 1.20 6.16 -40.58
CA LEU A 366 0.75 4.99 -41.35
C LEU A 366 0.90 5.23 -42.86
N GLU A 367 0.75 6.48 -43.33
CA GLU A 367 0.99 6.84 -44.72
C GLU A 367 2.49 6.99 -45.04
N SER A 368 3.25 7.65 -44.16
CA SER A 368 4.69 7.87 -44.29
C SER A 368 5.38 7.71 -42.93
N PRO A 369 6.16 6.64 -42.69
CA PRO A 369 6.64 6.26 -41.35
C PRO A 369 7.79 7.13 -40.81
N ARG A 370 7.98 8.34 -41.34
CA ARG A 370 9.05 9.26 -40.96
C ARG A 370 8.48 10.62 -40.56
N PRO A 371 8.45 10.96 -39.26
CA PRO A 371 8.01 12.27 -38.80
C PRO A 371 9.07 13.34 -39.04
N VAL A 372 8.64 14.57 -39.29
CA VAL A 372 9.47 15.77 -39.27
C VAL A 372 9.65 16.22 -37.82
N ILE A 373 10.67 15.67 -37.15
CA ILE A 373 10.91 15.85 -35.71
C ILE A 373 10.93 17.32 -35.25
N PRO A 374 11.54 18.29 -35.97
CA PRO A 374 11.51 19.69 -35.53
C PRO A 374 10.10 20.27 -35.33
N VAL A 375 9.17 19.98 -36.26
CA VAL A 375 7.77 20.45 -36.20
C VAL A 375 7.04 19.75 -35.07
N VAL A 376 7.17 18.42 -34.98
CA VAL A 376 6.54 17.60 -33.93
C VAL A 376 6.99 18.07 -32.54
N ARG A 377 8.30 18.29 -32.37
CA ARG A 377 8.89 18.73 -31.11
C ARG A 377 8.37 20.09 -30.68
N ARG A 378 8.29 21.08 -31.57
CA ARG A 378 7.79 22.43 -31.23
C ARG A 378 6.33 22.40 -30.75
N VAL A 379 5.48 21.57 -31.36
CA VAL A 379 4.09 21.38 -30.90
C VAL A 379 4.07 20.70 -29.53
N LEU A 380 4.78 19.56 -29.38
CA LEU A 380 4.77 18.77 -28.14
C LEU A 380 5.36 19.51 -26.95
N LEU A 381 6.36 20.38 -27.15
CA LEU A 381 6.93 21.19 -26.08
C LEU A 381 5.89 22.10 -25.41
N GLY A 382 4.84 22.51 -26.14
CA GLY A 382 3.71 23.27 -25.59
C GLY A 382 2.76 22.46 -24.70
N PHE A 383 2.87 21.14 -24.66
CA PHE A 383 1.97 20.28 -23.89
C PHE A 383 2.45 20.20 -22.44
N PRO A 384 1.57 20.40 -21.43
CA PRO A 384 1.94 20.17 -20.04
C PRO A 384 2.37 18.70 -19.84
N PRO A 385 3.51 18.43 -19.16
CA PRO A 385 3.96 17.06 -18.90
C PRO A 385 2.88 16.20 -18.22
N SER A 386 2.07 16.81 -17.34
CA SER A 386 0.97 16.16 -16.63
C SER A 386 -0.17 15.63 -17.50
N GLN A 387 -0.28 16.08 -18.76
CA GLN A 387 -1.31 15.64 -19.69
C GLN A 387 -0.80 14.57 -20.67
N MET A 388 0.50 14.28 -20.69
CA MET A 388 1.09 13.34 -21.65
C MET A 388 0.57 11.91 -21.46
N SER A 389 0.33 11.47 -20.21
CA SER A 389 -0.26 10.16 -19.94
C SER A 389 -1.68 10.02 -20.50
N ALA A 390 -2.49 11.08 -20.43
CA ALA A 390 -3.83 11.11 -21.01
C ALA A 390 -3.81 11.14 -22.56
N CYS A 391 -2.91 11.93 -23.16
CA CYS A 391 -2.74 11.95 -24.62
C CYS A 391 -2.26 10.58 -25.15
N THR A 392 -1.31 9.95 -24.44
CA THR A 392 -0.83 8.61 -24.75
C THR A 392 -1.95 7.58 -24.64
N ALA A 393 -2.80 7.70 -23.62
CA ALA A 393 -3.93 6.80 -23.44
C ALA A 393 -4.97 6.91 -24.56
N ALA A 394 -5.26 8.13 -25.02
CA ALA A 394 -6.13 8.35 -26.17
C ALA A 394 -5.56 7.69 -27.44
N LEU A 395 -4.25 7.81 -27.67
CA LEU A 395 -3.57 7.15 -28.79
C LEU A 395 -3.63 5.63 -28.69
N VAL A 396 -3.30 5.06 -27.53
CA VAL A 396 -3.31 3.60 -27.34
C VAL A 396 -4.71 3.04 -27.52
N ASP A 397 -5.74 3.73 -27.05
CA ASP A 397 -7.14 3.32 -27.27
C ASP A 397 -7.53 3.38 -28.74
N TYR A 398 -7.08 4.41 -29.46
CA TYR A 398 -7.26 4.52 -30.89
C TYR A 398 -6.56 3.37 -31.65
N ILE A 399 -5.32 3.05 -31.29
CA ILE A 399 -4.56 1.93 -31.89
C ILE A 399 -5.27 0.60 -31.61
N ALA A 400 -5.65 0.33 -30.36
CA ALA A 400 -6.30 -0.91 -29.97
C ALA A 400 -7.62 -1.13 -30.72
N ALA A 401 -8.41 -0.07 -30.92
CA ALA A 401 -9.63 -0.13 -31.72
C ALA A 401 -9.38 -0.36 -33.22
N GLY A 402 -8.19 -0.01 -33.73
CA GLY A 402 -7.80 -0.18 -35.13
C GLY A 402 -7.15 -1.53 -35.47
N ILE A 403 -6.74 -2.34 -34.48
CA ILE A 403 -5.98 -3.59 -34.72
C ILE A 403 -6.75 -4.62 -35.55
N ASP A 404 -8.08 -4.67 -35.44
CA ASP A 404 -8.87 -5.59 -36.29
C ASP A 404 -8.71 -5.27 -37.79
N THR A 405 -8.31 -4.03 -38.12
CA THR A 405 -8.02 -3.58 -39.49
C THR A 405 -6.53 -3.51 -39.81
N LEU A 406 -5.67 -3.37 -38.80
CA LEU A 406 -4.22 -3.18 -38.91
C LEU A 406 -3.51 -4.32 -38.18
N ASP A 407 -2.76 -5.16 -38.90
CA ASP A 407 -2.02 -6.26 -38.30
C ASP A 407 -0.95 -5.76 -37.30
N LEU A 408 -0.77 -6.49 -36.19
CA LEU A 408 0.23 -6.21 -35.15
C LEU A 408 1.65 -6.12 -35.73
N SER A 409 1.93 -6.86 -36.80
CA SER A 409 3.20 -6.79 -37.54
C SER A 409 3.51 -5.40 -38.12
N THR A 410 2.47 -4.59 -38.38
CA THR A 410 2.59 -3.20 -38.85
C THR A 410 2.57 -2.21 -37.68
N VAL A 411 1.66 -2.42 -36.73
CA VAL A 411 1.46 -1.53 -35.57
C VAL A 411 2.67 -1.56 -34.62
N GLY A 412 3.20 -2.74 -34.32
CA GLY A 412 4.28 -2.95 -33.35
C GLY A 412 5.55 -2.16 -33.68
N PRO A 413 6.14 -2.29 -34.88
CA PRO A 413 7.36 -1.56 -35.26
C PRO A 413 7.19 -0.03 -35.26
N LEU A 414 6.01 0.47 -35.65
CA LEU A 414 5.74 1.91 -35.63
C LEU A 414 5.64 2.42 -34.19
N LEU A 415 4.96 1.67 -33.30
CA LEU A 415 4.89 1.99 -31.88
C LEU A 415 6.28 1.95 -31.22
N ASP A 416 7.10 0.95 -31.55
CA ASP A 416 8.50 0.85 -31.09
C ASP A 416 9.32 2.08 -31.53
N SER A 417 9.13 2.53 -32.77
CA SER A 417 9.81 3.71 -33.30
C SER A 417 9.42 4.97 -32.52
N LEU A 418 8.14 5.15 -32.18
CA LEU A 418 7.68 6.27 -31.36
C LEU A 418 8.23 6.25 -29.92
N MET A 419 8.42 5.07 -29.33
CA MET A 419 8.91 4.91 -27.95
C MET A 419 10.44 4.98 -27.81
N PHE A 420 11.18 4.37 -28.74
CA PHE A 420 12.61 4.11 -28.58
C PHE A 420 13.49 4.86 -29.58
N THR A 421 13.03 5.06 -30.81
CA THR A 421 13.77 5.81 -31.84
C THR A 421 13.53 7.31 -31.70
N TYR A 422 12.27 7.74 -31.83
CA TYR A 422 11.90 9.16 -31.79
C TYR A 422 11.72 9.70 -30.35
N ARG A 423 11.54 8.81 -29.36
CA ARG A 423 11.27 9.14 -27.95
C ARG A 423 10.11 10.13 -27.77
N ILE A 424 9.09 10.03 -28.63
CA ILE A 424 7.86 10.84 -28.56
C ILE A 424 6.95 10.34 -27.42
N LEU A 425 6.90 9.01 -27.25
CA LEU A 425 6.12 8.36 -26.21
C LEU A 425 7.03 7.80 -25.12
N GLN A 426 6.60 7.92 -23.87
CA GLN A 426 7.25 7.24 -22.75
C GLN A 426 6.74 5.80 -22.67
N HIS A 427 7.65 4.84 -22.50
CA HIS A 427 7.31 3.41 -22.44
C HIS A 427 6.36 3.12 -21.27
N GLU A 428 6.63 3.72 -20.12
CA GLU A 428 5.81 3.66 -18.91
C GLU A 428 4.38 4.16 -19.14
N HIS A 429 4.18 5.23 -19.92
CA HIS A 429 2.84 5.75 -20.25
C HIS A 429 2.09 4.84 -21.22
N VAL A 430 2.78 4.21 -22.17
CA VAL A 430 2.17 3.25 -23.12
C VAL A 430 1.70 1.99 -22.38
N VAL A 431 2.57 1.40 -21.56
CA VAL A 431 2.22 0.21 -20.77
C VAL A 431 1.06 0.53 -19.82
N PHE A 432 1.13 1.65 -19.10
CA PHE A 432 0.01 2.09 -18.25
C PHE A 432 -1.29 2.23 -19.04
N SER A 433 -1.24 2.84 -20.22
CA SER A 433 -2.42 3.08 -21.06
C SER A 433 -3.10 1.79 -21.51
N LEU A 434 -2.32 0.74 -21.79
CA LEU A 434 -2.84 -0.58 -22.15
C LEU A 434 -3.61 -1.24 -20.99
N VAL A 435 -3.15 -1.03 -19.75
CA VAL A 435 -3.68 -1.71 -18.56
C VAL A 435 -4.43 -0.78 -17.59
N ARG A 436 -4.76 0.45 -17.98
CA ARG A 436 -5.29 1.51 -17.08
C ARG A 436 -6.61 1.20 -16.37
N GLY A 437 -7.26 0.07 -16.68
CA GLY A 437 -8.47 -0.43 -16.02
C GLY A 437 -9.79 0.16 -16.55
N VAL A 438 -9.76 0.89 -17.67
CA VAL A 438 -10.96 1.42 -18.35
C VAL A 438 -11.66 0.34 -19.17
N HIS A 439 -10.87 -0.55 -19.78
CA HIS A 439 -11.34 -1.61 -20.68
C HIS A 439 -11.25 -2.95 -19.96
N ASP A 440 -12.19 -3.84 -20.25
CA ASP A 440 -12.13 -5.23 -19.77
C ASP A 440 -11.10 -5.99 -20.60
N LEU A 441 -9.95 -6.31 -20.00
CA LEU A 441 -8.88 -7.04 -20.69
C LEU A 441 -9.22 -8.50 -20.94
N ARG A 442 -10.24 -9.06 -20.26
CA ARG A 442 -10.62 -10.46 -20.44
C ARG A 442 -11.10 -10.69 -21.87
N GLY A 443 -10.30 -11.42 -22.64
CA GLY A 443 -10.58 -11.72 -24.04
C GLY A 443 -10.29 -10.57 -25.02
N ASP A 444 -9.75 -9.43 -24.57
CA ASP A 444 -9.32 -8.34 -25.44
C ASP A 444 -7.97 -8.69 -26.09
N ARG A 445 -8.06 -9.42 -27.22
CA ARG A 445 -6.87 -9.89 -27.96
C ARG A 445 -6.01 -8.74 -28.48
N ALA A 446 -6.61 -7.60 -28.84
CA ALA A 446 -5.90 -6.46 -29.37
C ALA A 446 -5.00 -5.84 -28.30
N ARG A 447 -5.56 -5.55 -27.12
CA ARG A 447 -4.78 -4.98 -26.00
C ARG A 447 -3.79 -5.96 -25.42
N LEU A 448 -4.18 -7.22 -25.21
CA LEU A 448 -3.26 -8.24 -24.69
C LEU A 448 -2.12 -8.52 -25.69
N GLY A 449 -2.40 -8.49 -26.99
CA GLY A 449 -1.39 -8.56 -28.04
C GLY A 449 -0.41 -7.39 -28.00
N LEU A 450 -0.90 -6.15 -27.82
CA LEU A 450 -0.04 -4.99 -27.64
C LEU A 450 0.79 -5.05 -26.35
N VAL A 451 0.22 -5.54 -25.24
CA VAL A 451 0.96 -5.75 -23.99
C VAL A 451 2.10 -6.75 -24.21
N ARG A 452 1.80 -7.89 -24.86
CA ARG A 452 2.81 -8.90 -25.23
C ARG A 452 3.89 -8.28 -26.12
N HIS A 453 3.52 -7.53 -27.15
CA HIS A 453 4.47 -6.87 -28.04
C HIS A 453 5.41 -5.93 -27.27
N VAL A 454 4.85 -4.95 -26.57
CA VAL A 454 5.59 -3.87 -25.92
C VAL A 454 6.50 -4.38 -24.79
N LEU A 455 6.08 -5.42 -24.05
CA LEU A 455 6.84 -5.94 -22.91
C LEU A 455 7.75 -7.13 -23.23
N LEU A 456 7.48 -7.91 -24.28
CA LEU A 456 8.17 -9.20 -24.51
C LEU A 456 8.79 -9.35 -25.90
N GLU A 457 8.27 -8.67 -26.92
CA GLU A 457 8.65 -8.89 -28.33
C GLU A 457 9.33 -7.68 -28.97
N SER A 458 9.13 -6.47 -28.43
CA SER A 458 9.80 -5.24 -28.85
C SER A 458 11.31 -5.41 -28.82
N VAL A 459 11.93 -5.36 -30.00
CA VAL A 459 13.37 -5.59 -30.20
C VAL A 459 14.21 -4.63 -29.35
N GLU A 460 13.78 -3.38 -29.31
CA GLU A 460 14.43 -2.30 -28.57
C GLU A 460 14.32 -2.49 -27.05
N PHE A 461 13.15 -2.92 -26.55
CA PHE A 461 12.98 -3.19 -25.13
C PHE A 461 13.76 -4.43 -24.70
N VAL A 462 13.68 -5.52 -25.48
CA VAL A 462 14.40 -6.77 -25.23
C VAL A 462 15.92 -6.52 -25.21
N ALA A 463 16.44 -5.68 -26.10
CA ALA A 463 17.86 -5.30 -26.10
C ALA A 463 18.27 -4.57 -24.81
N ARG A 464 17.43 -3.66 -24.32
CA ARG A 464 17.68 -2.94 -23.05
C ARG A 464 17.60 -3.88 -21.84
N LEU A 465 16.61 -4.78 -21.81
CA LEU A 465 16.48 -5.78 -20.77
C LEU A 465 17.66 -6.76 -20.77
N GLY A 466 18.11 -7.20 -21.94
CA GLY A 466 19.28 -8.07 -22.08
C GLY A 466 20.57 -7.42 -21.59
N GLU A 467 20.78 -6.13 -21.85
CA GLU A 467 21.91 -5.38 -21.29
C GLU A 467 21.79 -5.22 -19.77
N TRP A 468 20.59 -4.97 -19.26
CA TRP A 468 20.33 -4.90 -17.82
C TRP A 468 20.69 -6.22 -17.13
N GLN A 469 20.28 -7.35 -17.71
CA GLN A 469 20.64 -8.69 -17.24
C GLN A 469 22.15 -8.92 -17.30
N ARG A 470 22.82 -8.52 -18.38
CA ARG A 470 24.27 -8.66 -18.56
C ARG A 470 25.07 -7.86 -17.53
N LEU A 471 24.60 -6.68 -17.14
CA LEU A 471 25.25 -5.81 -16.15
C LEU A 471 25.04 -6.27 -14.70
N ASP A 472 24.13 -7.21 -14.46
CA ASP A 472 23.82 -7.81 -13.15
C ASP A 472 23.59 -6.74 -12.06
N PHE A 473 22.62 -5.85 -12.28
CA PHE A 473 22.18 -4.92 -11.25
C PHE A 473 21.62 -5.71 -10.06
N GLN A 474 22.23 -5.54 -8.87
CA GLN A 474 21.80 -6.27 -7.69
C GLN A 474 20.55 -5.62 -7.09
N GLY A 475 19.57 -6.44 -6.67
CA GLY A 475 18.40 -5.95 -5.94
C GLY A 475 18.75 -5.38 -4.55
N ARG A 476 19.85 -5.84 -3.97
CA ARG A 476 20.44 -5.28 -2.75
C ARG A 476 21.33 -4.11 -3.09
N TYR A 477 20.72 -2.99 -3.48
CA TYR A 477 21.44 -1.80 -3.92
C TYR A 477 22.48 -1.28 -2.90
N TRP A 478 22.27 -1.52 -1.59
CA TRP A 478 23.24 -1.15 -0.54
C TRP A 478 24.50 -2.03 -0.52
N ALA A 479 24.48 -3.21 -1.16
CA ALA A 479 25.63 -4.10 -1.29
C ALA A 479 26.35 -3.94 -2.65
N ASP A 480 25.79 -3.16 -3.58
CA ASP A 480 26.36 -2.98 -4.92
C ASP A 480 27.36 -1.81 -4.97
N ASP A 481 28.61 -2.07 -4.60
CA ASP A 481 29.71 -1.09 -4.72
C ASP A 481 30.08 -0.75 -6.19
N GLY A 482 29.52 -1.51 -7.15
CA GLY A 482 29.72 -1.34 -8.60
C GLY A 482 28.62 -0.57 -9.31
N HIS A 483 27.56 -0.15 -8.61
CA HIS A 483 26.33 0.37 -9.22
C HIS A 483 26.57 1.47 -10.26
N TRP A 484 27.38 2.48 -9.92
CA TRP A 484 27.67 3.60 -10.82
C TRP A 484 28.31 3.16 -12.14
N ARG A 485 29.25 2.22 -12.12
CA ARG A 485 29.90 1.73 -13.36
C ARG A 485 28.90 1.01 -14.27
N LYS A 486 27.96 0.28 -13.68
CA LYS A 486 26.88 -0.39 -14.42
C LYS A 486 25.94 0.64 -15.03
N GLN A 487 25.55 1.65 -14.27
CA GLN A 487 24.71 2.75 -14.73
C GLN A 487 25.36 3.50 -15.90
N GLU A 488 26.64 3.83 -15.78
CA GLU A 488 27.41 4.49 -16.84
C GLU A 488 27.48 3.64 -18.11
N ALA A 489 27.77 2.35 -17.99
CA ALA A 489 27.79 1.43 -19.13
C ALA A 489 26.41 1.30 -19.80
N TYR A 490 25.33 1.23 -19.00
CA TYR A 490 23.97 1.15 -19.52
C TYR A 490 23.58 2.43 -20.30
N LEU A 491 23.81 3.61 -19.71
CA LEU A 491 23.46 4.89 -20.35
C LEU A 491 24.33 5.20 -21.57
N ALA A 492 25.57 4.71 -21.61
CA ALA A 492 26.42 4.82 -22.80
C ALA A 492 25.83 4.06 -23.99
N ARG A 493 25.17 2.91 -23.74
CA ARG A 493 24.51 2.12 -24.79
C ARG A 493 23.10 2.62 -25.10
N PHE A 494 22.37 3.06 -24.08
CA PHE A 494 20.98 3.50 -24.18
C PHE A 494 20.79 4.88 -23.55
N PRO A 495 21.17 5.97 -24.27
CA PRO A 495 20.97 7.32 -23.78
C PRO A 495 19.48 7.65 -23.59
N GLU A 496 19.22 8.53 -22.61
CA GLU A 496 17.89 8.99 -22.21
C GLU A 496 17.70 10.44 -22.67
N TYR A 497 16.57 10.72 -23.32
CA TYR A 497 16.19 12.02 -23.85
C TYR A 497 14.78 12.37 -23.34
N PHE A 498 14.53 13.65 -23.05
CA PHE A 498 13.33 14.07 -22.31
C PHE A 498 12.51 15.17 -23.00
N GLU A 499 13.03 15.76 -24.07
CA GLU A 499 12.42 16.87 -24.81
C GLU A 499 12.28 16.54 -26.30
N TYR A 500 12.09 15.25 -26.63
CA TYR A 500 11.83 14.78 -28.00
C TYR A 500 12.98 15.05 -28.98
N GLU A 501 14.21 15.11 -28.50
CA GLU A 501 15.41 15.49 -29.27
C GLU A 501 16.25 14.30 -29.76
N ALA A 502 15.89 13.07 -29.38
CA ALA A 502 16.73 11.88 -29.58
C ALA A 502 17.23 11.71 -31.03
N GLN A 503 16.32 11.79 -32.00
CA GLN A 503 16.65 11.65 -33.41
C GLN A 503 17.51 12.80 -33.94
N LEU A 504 17.23 14.05 -33.53
CA LEU A 504 18.01 15.22 -33.95
C LEU A 504 19.46 15.10 -33.48
N VAL A 505 19.65 14.65 -32.24
CA VAL A 505 20.99 14.40 -31.68
C VAL A 505 21.69 13.26 -32.41
N ALA A 506 20.98 12.17 -32.71
CA ALA A 506 21.54 11.04 -33.45
C ALA A 506 21.98 11.42 -34.88
N ASP A 507 21.20 12.28 -35.55
CA ASP A 507 21.49 12.77 -36.90
C ASP A 507 22.50 13.92 -36.94
N GLY A 508 22.98 14.40 -35.78
CA GLY A 508 23.90 15.53 -35.68
C GLY A 508 23.27 16.87 -36.10
N VAL A 509 21.94 16.97 -36.07
CA VAL A 509 21.18 18.18 -36.43
C VAL A 509 21.06 19.09 -35.21
N ALA A 510 21.19 20.40 -35.44
CA ALA A 510 21.01 21.39 -34.38
C ALA A 510 19.58 21.31 -33.79
N VAL A 511 19.50 21.22 -32.46
CA VAL A 511 18.23 21.13 -31.74
C VAL A 511 17.66 22.53 -31.55
N ASP A 512 16.53 22.81 -32.22
CA ASP A 512 15.84 24.10 -32.15
C ASP A 512 14.33 23.90 -31.87
N PRO A 513 13.77 24.49 -30.79
CA PRO A 513 14.43 25.28 -29.73
C PRO A 513 15.49 24.50 -28.95
N PRO A 514 16.51 25.14 -28.36
CA PRO A 514 17.54 24.42 -27.60
C PRO A 514 16.94 23.59 -26.45
N SER A 515 17.51 22.41 -26.17
CA SER A 515 17.08 21.60 -25.02
C SER A 515 17.30 22.35 -23.70
N ALA A 516 16.44 22.07 -22.73
CA ALA A 516 16.56 22.56 -21.37
C ALA A 516 17.86 22.10 -20.69
N LEU A 517 18.15 22.72 -19.54
CA LEU A 517 19.33 22.43 -18.73
C LEU A 517 19.45 20.91 -18.44
N PRO A 518 20.51 20.21 -18.90
CA PRO A 518 20.69 18.81 -18.58
C PRO A 518 20.89 18.61 -17.07
N LEU A 519 20.12 17.69 -16.49
CA LEU A 519 20.16 17.35 -15.06
C LEU A 519 20.91 16.02 -14.85
N PRO A 520 21.65 15.87 -13.74
CA PRO A 520 22.54 14.73 -13.51
C PRO A 520 21.77 13.43 -13.25
N ILE A 521 21.99 12.38 -14.06
CA ILE A 521 21.35 11.06 -13.88
C ILE A 521 22.26 10.14 -13.07
N TYR A 522 21.83 9.78 -11.85
CA TYR A 522 22.59 8.92 -10.94
C TYR A 522 22.06 7.48 -10.89
N TYR A 523 20.73 7.33 -10.89
CA TYR A 523 20.06 6.04 -10.65
C TYR A 523 18.94 5.76 -11.66
N GLU A 524 18.28 6.79 -12.18
CA GLU A 524 17.11 6.62 -13.03
C GLU A 524 17.47 6.10 -14.43
N THR A 525 16.62 5.20 -14.93
CA THR A 525 16.62 4.69 -16.31
C THR A 525 15.18 4.35 -16.68
N ALA A 526 14.90 4.11 -17.96
CA ALA A 526 13.61 3.59 -18.41
C ALA A 526 13.22 2.29 -17.66
N MET A 527 14.17 1.44 -17.28
CA MET A 527 13.91 0.21 -16.52
C MET A 527 13.42 0.50 -15.09
N VAL A 528 14.03 1.48 -14.43
CA VAL A 528 13.63 1.91 -13.08
C VAL A 528 12.25 2.58 -13.10
N ARG A 529 11.97 3.43 -14.10
CA ARG A 529 10.69 4.13 -14.23
C ARG A 529 9.53 3.20 -14.61
N LEU A 530 9.82 2.10 -15.30
CA LEU A 530 8.82 1.10 -15.67
C LEU A 530 8.31 0.28 -14.47
N LEU A 531 9.14 0.08 -13.43
CA LEU A 531 8.80 -0.77 -12.29
C LEU A 531 7.48 -0.42 -11.57
N PRO A 532 7.18 0.82 -11.16
CA PRO A 532 5.91 1.14 -10.53
C PRO A 532 4.70 0.92 -11.45
N VAL A 533 4.90 1.03 -12.77
CA VAL A 533 3.85 0.72 -13.76
C VAL A 533 3.65 -0.79 -13.89
N LEU A 534 4.72 -1.60 -13.81
CA LEU A 534 4.60 -3.06 -13.75
C LEU A 534 3.91 -3.54 -12.47
N GLU A 535 4.12 -2.88 -11.34
CA GLU A 535 3.37 -3.14 -10.10
C GLU A 535 1.87 -2.88 -10.31
N PHE A 536 1.50 -1.75 -10.95
CA PHE A 536 0.11 -1.47 -11.29
C PHE A 536 -0.46 -2.48 -12.30
N ALA A 537 0.33 -2.86 -13.32
CA ALA A 537 -0.05 -3.80 -14.37
C ALA A 537 -0.31 -5.20 -13.82
N LEU A 538 0.41 -5.63 -12.78
CA LEU A 538 0.29 -6.96 -12.19
C LEU A 538 -1.16 -7.28 -11.80
N GLY A 539 -1.83 -6.37 -11.07
CA GLY A 539 -3.23 -6.56 -10.69
C GLY A 539 -4.17 -6.65 -11.90
N ARG A 540 -3.91 -5.85 -12.94
CA ARG A 540 -4.70 -5.80 -14.17
C ARG A 540 -4.53 -7.07 -15.01
N LEU A 541 -3.34 -7.66 -15.00
CA LEU A 541 -3.05 -8.92 -15.69
C LEU A 541 -3.63 -10.12 -14.95
N ILE A 542 -3.68 -10.09 -13.61
CA ILE A 542 -4.42 -11.07 -12.81
C ILE A 542 -5.92 -11.00 -13.18
N GLU A 543 -6.50 -9.80 -13.21
CA GLU A 543 -7.90 -9.58 -13.60
C GLU A 543 -8.23 -9.99 -15.05
N ALA A 544 -7.24 -10.00 -15.94
CA ALA A 544 -7.38 -10.39 -17.34
C ALA A 544 -7.52 -11.90 -17.53
N GLU A 545 -7.13 -12.70 -16.52
CA GLU A 545 -7.19 -14.17 -16.52
C GLU A 545 -6.37 -14.87 -17.62
N ASP A 546 -5.49 -14.16 -18.33
CA ASP A 546 -4.52 -14.75 -19.26
C ASP A 546 -3.29 -15.23 -18.49
N ARG A 547 -3.39 -16.45 -17.97
CA ARG A 547 -2.35 -17.14 -17.19
C ARG A 547 -1.04 -17.23 -17.97
N SER A 548 -1.11 -17.45 -19.28
CA SER A 548 0.08 -17.64 -20.12
C SER A 548 0.89 -16.37 -20.26
N LEU A 549 0.23 -15.26 -20.60
CA LEU A 549 0.88 -13.95 -20.72
C LEU A 549 1.39 -13.47 -19.36
N LEU A 550 0.64 -13.70 -18.28
CA LEU A 550 1.07 -13.34 -16.94
C LEU A 550 2.35 -14.07 -16.54
N CYS A 551 2.44 -15.39 -16.75
CA CYS A 551 3.67 -16.16 -16.53
C CYS A 551 4.83 -15.66 -17.38
N ASP A 552 4.62 -15.47 -18.70
CA ASP A 552 5.66 -14.98 -19.61
C ASP A 552 6.25 -13.63 -19.15
N ILE A 553 5.39 -12.71 -18.69
CA ILE A 553 5.78 -11.39 -18.17
C ILE A 553 6.55 -11.53 -16.86
N LEU A 554 6.03 -12.30 -15.91
CA LEU A 554 6.67 -12.52 -14.61
C LEU A 554 8.05 -13.15 -14.78
N ASP A 555 8.17 -14.22 -15.56
CA ASP A 555 9.42 -14.95 -15.72
C ASP A 555 10.50 -14.12 -16.44
N ARG A 556 10.12 -13.31 -17.46
CA ARG A 556 11.08 -12.47 -18.20
C ARG A 556 11.42 -11.17 -17.47
N LEU A 557 10.43 -10.52 -16.85
CA LEU A 557 10.59 -9.21 -16.20
C LEU A 557 10.84 -9.31 -14.69
N GLY A 558 10.84 -10.51 -14.11
CA GLY A 558 11.14 -10.79 -12.70
C GLY A 558 12.44 -10.14 -12.21
N ILE A 559 13.44 -10.01 -13.09
CA ILE A 559 14.70 -9.33 -12.76
C ILE A 559 14.51 -7.84 -12.42
N LEU A 560 13.51 -7.16 -13.00
CA LEU A 560 13.21 -5.76 -12.69
C LEU A 560 12.59 -5.61 -11.31
N TYR A 561 11.77 -6.57 -10.88
CA TYR A 561 11.22 -6.59 -9.51
C TYR A 561 12.28 -6.74 -8.42
N ARG A 562 13.52 -7.13 -8.75
CA ARG A 562 14.65 -7.04 -7.79
C ARG A 562 14.93 -5.63 -7.31
N LEU A 563 14.59 -4.61 -8.12
CA LEU A 563 14.69 -3.19 -7.73
C LEU A 563 13.60 -2.76 -6.75
N HIS A 564 12.56 -3.58 -6.60
CA HIS A 564 11.42 -3.28 -5.77
C HIS A 564 11.84 -3.18 -4.31
N GLN A 565 11.38 -2.12 -3.65
CA GLN A 565 11.85 -1.76 -2.31
C GLN A 565 11.05 -2.47 -1.22
N VAL A 566 9.83 -2.90 -1.52
CA VAL A 566 8.92 -3.58 -0.57
C VAL A 566 8.25 -4.85 -1.14
N PRO A 567 9.01 -5.77 -1.77
CA PRO A 567 8.44 -6.88 -2.54
C PRO A 567 7.55 -7.83 -1.74
N LEU A 568 7.91 -8.12 -0.49
CA LEU A 568 7.14 -9.04 0.35
C LEU A 568 5.75 -8.44 0.68
N THR A 569 5.72 -7.15 0.99
CA THR A 569 4.46 -6.41 1.22
C THR A 569 3.64 -6.31 -0.06
N THR A 570 4.27 -6.07 -1.21
CA THR A 570 3.54 -6.02 -2.50
C THR A 570 2.94 -7.37 -2.86
N LEU A 571 3.64 -8.49 -2.65
CA LEU A 571 3.06 -9.82 -2.82
C LEU A 571 1.89 -10.05 -1.85
N MET A 572 2.09 -9.78 -0.56
CA MET A 572 1.03 -9.90 0.45
C MET A 572 -0.22 -9.10 0.06
N ASN A 573 -0.05 -7.84 -0.35
CA ASN A 573 -1.14 -6.97 -0.78
C ASN A 573 -1.84 -7.50 -2.04
N THR A 574 -1.07 -7.99 -3.01
CA THR A 574 -1.60 -8.57 -4.25
C THR A 574 -2.45 -9.81 -3.93
N LEU A 575 -1.92 -10.73 -3.13
CA LEU A 575 -2.67 -11.89 -2.69
C LEU A 575 -3.90 -11.49 -1.88
N PHE A 576 -3.81 -10.53 -0.97
CA PHE A 576 -4.93 -10.08 -0.14
C PHE A 576 -6.08 -9.51 -0.99
N VAL A 577 -5.77 -8.73 -2.03
CA VAL A 577 -6.80 -8.12 -2.89
C VAL A 577 -7.38 -9.13 -3.89
N PHE A 578 -6.54 -10.03 -4.42
CA PHE A 578 -6.90 -10.92 -5.53
C PHE A 578 -7.05 -12.39 -5.12
N PHE A 579 -7.17 -12.73 -3.83
CA PHE A 579 -7.24 -14.12 -3.33
C PHE A 579 -8.42 -14.97 -3.86
N ASP A 580 -9.37 -14.36 -4.58
CA ASP A 580 -10.47 -15.07 -5.27
C ASP A 580 -10.32 -15.14 -6.80
N ALA A 581 -9.23 -14.60 -7.35
CA ALA A 581 -8.98 -14.54 -8.78
C ALA A 581 -8.60 -15.94 -9.33
N PRO A 582 -9.32 -16.47 -10.33
CA PRO A 582 -9.03 -17.77 -10.94
C PRO A 582 -7.60 -17.92 -11.47
N ALA A 583 -6.97 -16.83 -11.94
CA ALA A 583 -5.58 -16.82 -12.38
C ALA A 583 -4.61 -17.30 -11.30
N LEU A 584 -4.92 -17.04 -10.02
CA LEU A 584 -4.08 -17.42 -8.88
C LEU A 584 -4.30 -18.87 -8.41
N HIS A 585 -5.29 -19.57 -8.95
CA HIS A 585 -5.48 -21.01 -8.68
C HIS A 585 -4.45 -21.87 -9.44
N ASP A 586 -3.79 -21.31 -10.45
CA ASP A 586 -2.76 -22.00 -11.22
C ASP A 586 -1.42 -22.00 -10.44
N PRO A 587 -0.87 -23.18 -10.11
CA PRO A 587 0.41 -23.28 -9.41
C PRO A 587 1.57 -22.66 -10.19
N THR A 588 1.50 -22.61 -11.52
CA THR A 588 2.54 -21.98 -12.35
C THR A 588 2.54 -20.47 -12.17
N VAL A 589 1.37 -19.83 -12.26
CA VAL A 589 1.23 -18.39 -12.01
C VAL A 589 1.73 -18.03 -10.62
N MET A 590 1.31 -18.80 -9.61
CA MET A 590 1.71 -18.55 -8.23
C MET A 590 3.22 -18.69 -8.00
N ARG A 591 3.87 -19.68 -8.64
CA ARG A 591 5.34 -19.83 -8.59
C ARG A 591 6.06 -18.69 -9.29
N SER A 592 5.65 -18.34 -10.52
CA SER A 592 6.22 -17.20 -11.26
C SER A 592 6.08 -15.90 -10.47
N LEU A 593 4.93 -15.69 -9.81
CA LEU A 593 4.68 -14.53 -8.97
C LEU A 593 5.63 -14.48 -7.76
N ALA A 594 5.75 -15.60 -7.04
CA ALA A 594 6.62 -15.72 -5.88
C ALA A 594 8.11 -15.55 -6.27
N LEU A 595 8.58 -16.20 -7.33
CA LEU A 595 9.97 -16.12 -7.80
C LEU A 595 10.34 -14.76 -8.37
N SER A 596 9.37 -14.04 -8.95
CA SER A 596 9.60 -12.69 -9.49
C SER A 596 9.73 -11.65 -8.40
N LEU A 597 8.88 -11.72 -7.37
CA LEU A 597 8.83 -10.69 -6.32
C LEU A 597 9.77 -11.00 -5.15
N LEU A 598 9.86 -12.25 -4.70
CA LEU A 598 10.53 -12.59 -3.44
C LEU A 598 12.03 -12.84 -3.60
N ASP A 599 12.79 -12.40 -2.59
CA ASP A 599 14.18 -12.83 -2.39
C ASP A 599 14.20 -13.93 -1.33
N MET A 600 14.05 -15.19 -1.75
CA MET A 600 13.99 -16.38 -0.86
C MET A 600 15.19 -16.51 0.09
N THR A 601 16.29 -15.77 -0.16
CA THR A 601 17.42 -15.74 0.77
C THR A 601 17.17 -14.82 1.98
N GLN A 602 16.29 -13.82 1.87
CA GLN A 602 15.93 -12.86 2.93
C GLN A 602 14.72 -13.28 3.78
N GLN A 603 13.76 -14.01 3.22
CA GLN A 603 12.59 -14.48 3.97
C GLN A 603 12.83 -15.88 4.55
N SER A 604 12.18 -16.20 5.67
CA SER A 604 12.30 -17.49 6.37
C SER A 604 11.01 -18.30 6.28
N PHE A 605 10.55 -18.57 5.04
CA PHE A 605 9.37 -19.39 4.78
C PHE A 605 9.52 -20.84 5.24
N THR A 606 8.40 -21.55 5.37
CA THR A 606 8.41 -23.00 5.64
C THR A 606 9.13 -23.79 4.54
N PRO A 607 9.72 -24.96 4.88
CA PRO A 607 10.36 -25.84 3.89
C PRO A 607 9.39 -26.31 2.79
N GLU A 608 8.12 -26.53 3.13
CA GLU A 608 7.08 -26.95 2.19
C GLU A 608 6.80 -25.86 1.15
N PHE A 609 6.55 -24.62 1.60
CA PHE A 609 6.38 -23.48 0.69
C PHE A 609 7.61 -23.26 -0.18
N THR A 610 8.81 -23.34 0.41
CA THR A 610 10.06 -23.17 -0.33
C THR A 610 10.23 -24.22 -1.43
N ARG A 611 9.90 -25.49 -1.16
CA ARG A 611 9.93 -26.57 -2.16
C ARG A 611 8.86 -26.40 -3.24
N PHE A 612 7.65 -25.99 -2.88
CA PHE A 612 6.62 -25.64 -3.86
C PHE A 612 7.11 -24.54 -4.82
N VAL A 613 7.67 -23.44 -4.30
CA VAL A 613 8.13 -22.31 -5.12
C VAL A 613 9.33 -22.69 -5.99
N THR A 614 10.30 -23.45 -5.46
CA THR A 614 11.58 -23.70 -6.13
C THR A 614 11.66 -25.00 -6.92
N ALA A 615 11.02 -26.06 -6.44
CA ALA A 615 11.03 -27.39 -7.06
C ALA A 615 9.70 -27.73 -7.76
N GLY A 616 8.62 -27.01 -7.45
CA GLY A 616 7.30 -27.33 -7.97
C GLY A 616 6.63 -28.52 -7.29
N ASP A 617 7.07 -28.86 -6.07
CA ASP A 617 6.50 -29.96 -5.28
C ASP A 617 5.07 -29.66 -4.84
N ASP A 618 4.26 -30.71 -4.68
CA ASP A 618 2.94 -30.61 -4.05
C ASP A 618 3.05 -30.11 -2.61
N TRP A 619 2.05 -29.33 -2.19
CA TRP A 619 2.05 -28.67 -0.88
C TRP A 619 0.75 -28.88 -0.10
N SER A 620 0.85 -29.65 0.98
CA SER A 620 -0.24 -29.91 1.91
C SER A 620 -0.05 -29.16 3.24
N VAL A 621 -1.14 -28.69 3.83
CA VAL A 621 -1.18 -28.13 5.19
C VAL A 621 -1.78 -29.17 6.14
N ASP A 622 -0.96 -29.69 7.05
CA ASP A 622 -1.35 -30.63 8.10
C ASP A 622 -1.22 -30.00 9.50
N ALA A 623 -1.55 -30.78 10.54
CA ALA A 623 -1.45 -30.29 11.92
C ALA A 623 -0.02 -29.89 12.30
N GLY A 624 0.99 -30.62 11.81
CA GLY A 624 2.40 -30.31 12.05
C GLY A 624 2.81 -28.97 11.44
N TYR A 625 2.32 -28.67 10.24
CA TYR A 625 2.52 -27.40 9.54
C TYR A 625 1.96 -26.22 10.35
N VAL A 626 0.70 -26.32 10.77
CA VAL A 626 0.03 -25.30 11.58
C VAL A 626 0.78 -25.08 12.91
N CYS A 627 1.16 -26.15 13.61
CA CYS A 627 1.96 -26.05 14.84
C CYS A 627 3.30 -25.33 14.61
N ARG A 628 4.00 -25.61 13.50
CA ARG A 628 5.26 -24.90 13.15
C ARG A 628 5.02 -23.42 12.89
N MET A 629 3.95 -23.05 12.18
CA MET A 629 3.59 -21.65 11.95
C MET A 629 3.26 -20.92 13.25
N LEU A 630 2.41 -21.50 14.10
CA LEU A 630 2.07 -20.95 15.41
C LEU A 630 3.32 -20.76 16.29
N ALA A 631 4.22 -21.76 16.30
CA ALA A 631 5.47 -21.67 17.02
C ALA A 631 6.41 -20.57 16.46
N ARG A 632 6.42 -20.33 15.15
CA ARG A 632 7.17 -19.21 14.54
C ARG A 632 6.65 -17.86 15.04
N ILE A 633 5.34 -17.63 14.96
CA ILE A 633 4.70 -16.38 15.42
C ILE A 633 4.91 -16.20 16.93
N SER A 634 4.65 -17.24 17.72
CA SER A 634 4.79 -17.21 19.18
C SER A 634 6.21 -16.91 19.64
N ARG A 635 7.23 -17.52 19.01
CA ARG A 635 8.64 -17.25 19.32
C ARG A 635 9.04 -15.82 19.00
N ALA A 636 8.49 -15.24 17.92
CA ALA A 636 8.71 -13.85 17.57
C ALA A 636 8.11 -12.89 18.61
N ILE A 637 6.86 -13.13 19.04
CA ILE A 637 6.16 -12.32 20.04
C ILE A 637 6.86 -12.42 21.40
N ALA A 638 7.24 -13.62 21.84
CA ALA A 638 7.89 -13.85 23.12
C ALA A 638 9.33 -13.28 23.23
N ARG A 639 9.82 -12.57 22.20
CA ARG A 639 11.18 -11.98 22.12
C ARG A 639 12.30 -13.01 22.30
N HIS A 640 12.04 -14.29 22.08
CA HIS A 640 13.06 -15.34 22.14
C HIS A 640 14.02 -15.30 20.93
N LEU A 641 13.69 -14.55 19.88
CA LEU A 641 14.59 -14.25 18.77
C LEU A 641 15.66 -13.23 19.19
N ARG A 642 16.62 -13.64 20.03
CA ARG A 642 17.86 -12.88 20.30
C ARG A 642 18.80 -12.83 19.09
N ARG A 643 18.56 -13.69 18.10
CA ARG A 643 19.21 -13.72 16.78
C ARG A 643 18.15 -14.00 15.70
N PRO A 644 18.30 -13.48 14.48
CA PRO A 644 17.50 -13.94 13.34
C PRO A 644 17.77 -15.44 13.10
N GLU A 645 16.76 -16.22 12.69
CA GLU A 645 16.95 -17.66 12.37
C GLU A 645 17.95 -17.89 11.22
N LYS A 646 18.17 -16.87 10.37
CA LYS A 646 19.20 -16.84 9.33
C LYS A 646 20.35 -15.91 9.72
N ASP A 647 21.55 -16.46 9.89
CA ASP A 647 22.78 -15.71 10.23
C ASP A 647 23.23 -14.71 9.13
N ALA A 648 22.66 -14.78 7.92
CA ALA A 648 23.04 -13.99 6.75
C ALA A 648 22.09 -12.82 6.41
N LEU A 649 21.09 -12.52 7.25
CA LEU A 649 20.17 -11.40 6.99
C LEU A 649 20.88 -10.05 7.17
N PRO A 650 20.61 -9.05 6.31
CA PRO A 650 21.20 -7.72 6.47
C PRO A 650 20.76 -7.10 7.81
N GLU A 651 21.45 -6.05 8.26
CA GLU A 651 21.03 -5.31 9.45
C GLU A 651 19.56 -4.86 9.33
N SER A 652 18.86 -4.77 10.46
CA SER A 652 17.40 -4.54 10.48
C SER A 652 16.98 -3.28 9.72
N HIS A 653 17.81 -2.24 9.71
CA HIS A 653 17.56 -0.99 9.01
C HIS A 653 17.64 -1.11 7.48
N TYR A 654 18.27 -2.17 6.95
CA TYR A 654 18.25 -2.50 5.52
C TYR A 654 17.19 -3.54 5.17
N ARG A 655 16.40 -4.06 6.11
CA ARG A 655 15.33 -5.00 5.81
C ARG A 655 14.08 -4.26 5.39
N GLU A 656 13.30 -4.87 4.49
CA GLU A 656 11.97 -4.35 4.15
C GLU A 656 11.09 -4.18 5.39
N ILE A 657 11.10 -5.17 6.28
CA ILE A 657 10.35 -5.16 7.53
C ILE A 657 11.36 -5.29 8.68
N PRO A 658 11.67 -4.19 9.40
CA PRO A 658 12.65 -4.19 10.48
C PRO A 658 12.11 -4.87 11.74
N ASN A 659 10.79 -4.86 11.95
CA ASN A 659 10.14 -5.49 13.09
C ASN A 659 10.02 -7.01 12.84
N PRO A 660 10.68 -7.87 13.65
CA PRO A 660 10.68 -9.31 13.44
C PRO A 660 9.30 -9.96 13.59
N ILE A 661 8.42 -9.41 14.44
CA ILE A 661 7.04 -9.92 14.60
C ILE A 661 6.26 -9.67 13.31
N LEU A 662 6.32 -8.44 12.81
CA LEU A 662 5.63 -8.07 11.57
C LEU A 662 6.17 -8.88 10.37
N LEU A 663 7.48 -9.10 10.31
CA LEU A 663 8.10 -9.91 9.25
C LEU A 663 7.53 -11.34 9.25
N VAL A 664 7.55 -12.02 10.40
CA VAL A 664 7.04 -13.40 10.51
C VAL A 664 5.55 -13.46 10.19
N LEU A 665 4.76 -12.49 10.67
CA LEU A 665 3.33 -12.43 10.34
C LEU A 665 3.11 -12.28 8.84
N THR A 666 3.82 -11.36 8.18
CA THR A 666 3.70 -11.16 6.73
C THR A 666 4.11 -12.42 5.96
N GLU A 667 5.18 -13.11 6.36
CA GLU A 667 5.57 -14.40 5.76
C GLU A 667 4.47 -15.45 5.91
N CYS A 668 3.91 -15.59 7.11
CA CYS A 668 2.82 -16.54 7.39
C CYS A 668 1.55 -16.23 6.59
N VAL A 669 1.21 -14.95 6.43
CA VAL A 669 0.05 -14.50 5.63
C VAL A 669 0.25 -14.83 4.16
N VAL A 670 1.44 -14.56 3.60
CA VAL A 670 1.77 -14.92 2.22
C VAL A 670 1.64 -16.43 2.00
N GLU A 671 2.18 -17.25 2.90
CA GLU A 671 2.01 -18.70 2.82
C GLU A 671 0.51 -19.08 2.84
N LEU A 672 -0.26 -18.65 3.84
CA LEU A 672 -1.67 -19.05 3.95
C LEU A 672 -2.54 -18.59 2.79
N LEU A 673 -2.33 -17.36 2.28
CA LEU A 673 -3.05 -16.87 1.10
C LEU A 673 -2.66 -17.62 -0.18
N THR A 674 -1.38 -17.94 -0.33
CA THR A 674 -0.90 -18.78 -1.45
C THR A 674 -1.61 -20.13 -1.41
N TRP A 675 -1.65 -20.77 -0.23
CA TRP A 675 -2.31 -22.06 -0.06
C TRP A 675 -3.81 -21.99 -0.38
N TRP A 676 -4.48 -20.95 0.14
CA TRP A 676 -5.90 -20.69 -0.14
C TRP A 676 -6.17 -20.61 -1.64
N CYS A 677 -5.38 -19.83 -2.38
CA CYS A 677 -5.56 -19.65 -3.82
C CYS A 677 -5.44 -20.98 -4.58
N LEU A 678 -4.41 -21.79 -4.26
CA LEU A 678 -4.14 -23.06 -4.94
C LEU A 678 -5.20 -24.14 -4.69
N HIS A 679 -5.88 -24.08 -3.54
CA HIS A 679 -6.83 -25.10 -3.11
C HIS A 679 -8.30 -24.66 -3.22
N GLN A 680 -8.58 -23.61 -4.00
CA GLN A 680 -9.95 -23.32 -4.38
C GLN A 680 -10.48 -24.41 -5.29
N ALA A 681 -11.67 -24.94 -4.96
CA ALA A 681 -12.37 -25.85 -5.87
C ALA A 681 -12.55 -25.13 -7.23
N PRO A 682 -12.40 -25.85 -8.37
CA PRO A 682 -12.78 -25.32 -9.67
C PRO A 682 -14.31 -25.18 -9.70
N THR A 683 -14.82 -24.14 -9.06
CA THR A 683 -16.16 -23.62 -9.31
C THR A 683 -16.21 -23.39 -10.81
N SER A 684 -17.24 -23.94 -11.49
CA SER A 684 -17.49 -23.75 -12.93
C SER A 684 -16.91 -22.43 -13.40
N GLU A 685 -15.79 -22.46 -14.13
CA GLU A 685 -15.04 -21.24 -14.50
C GLU A 685 -15.98 -20.23 -15.14
N ALA A 686 -17.01 -20.70 -15.86
CA ALA A 686 -18.10 -19.90 -16.44
C ALA A 686 -18.85 -18.99 -15.45
N ARG A 687 -19.00 -19.37 -14.16
CA ARG A 687 -19.66 -18.52 -13.14
C ARG A 687 -18.72 -17.47 -12.53
N LEU A 688 -17.44 -17.78 -12.39
CA LEU A 688 -16.43 -16.81 -11.93
C LEU A 688 -15.97 -15.88 -13.05
N LEU A 689 -16.13 -16.29 -14.31
CA LEU A 689 -15.90 -15.48 -15.50
C LEU A 689 -17.14 -14.69 -15.92
N ALA A 690 -18.32 -14.97 -15.36
CA ALA A 690 -19.53 -14.21 -15.63
C ALA A 690 -19.34 -12.75 -15.19
N ARG A 691 -19.70 -11.80 -16.06
CA ARG A 691 -19.59 -10.36 -15.79
C ARG A 691 -20.70 -9.95 -14.82
N PRO A 692 -20.40 -9.58 -13.57
CA PRO A 692 -21.40 -8.97 -12.71
C PRO A 692 -21.61 -7.54 -13.24
N GLU A 693 -22.80 -7.27 -13.77
CA GLU A 693 -23.18 -5.95 -14.28
C GLU A 693 -24.04 -5.20 -13.26
N SER A 694 -24.57 -5.91 -12.26
CA SER A 694 -25.43 -5.34 -11.21
C SER A 694 -24.86 -5.51 -9.80
N GLU A 695 -25.19 -4.57 -8.91
CA GLU A 695 -24.89 -4.64 -7.48
C GLU A 695 -25.46 -5.91 -6.81
N ALA A 696 -26.55 -6.47 -7.35
CA ALA A 696 -27.13 -7.72 -6.86
C ALA A 696 -26.24 -8.93 -7.15
N GLU A 697 -25.65 -9.00 -8.36
CA GLU A 697 -24.72 -10.06 -8.75
C GLU A 697 -23.42 -9.98 -7.95
N PHE A 698 -22.88 -8.78 -7.75
CA PHE A 698 -21.70 -8.58 -6.88
C PHE A 698 -21.94 -9.10 -5.46
N ARG A 699 -23.12 -8.82 -4.88
CA ARG A 699 -23.47 -9.35 -3.54
C ARG A 699 -23.61 -10.86 -3.52
N ALA A 700 -24.15 -11.46 -4.58
CA ALA A 700 -24.28 -12.90 -4.69
C ALA A 700 -22.90 -13.59 -4.75
N GLU A 701 -21.95 -12.99 -5.48
CA GLU A 701 -20.56 -13.44 -5.56
C GLU A 701 -19.83 -13.31 -4.22
N GLU A 702 -19.96 -12.15 -3.55
CA GLU A 702 -19.41 -11.91 -2.21
C GLU A 702 -19.93 -12.94 -1.20
N ALA A 703 -21.25 -13.18 -1.18
CA ALA A 703 -21.86 -14.20 -0.32
C ALA A 703 -21.38 -15.63 -0.67
N ALA A 704 -21.15 -15.93 -1.95
CA ALA A 704 -20.59 -17.21 -2.37
C ALA A 704 -19.13 -17.36 -1.91
N ARG A 705 -18.33 -16.30 -1.99
CA ARG A 705 -16.96 -16.26 -1.46
C ARG A 705 -16.94 -16.49 0.04
N THR A 706 -17.77 -15.78 0.81
CA THR A 706 -17.88 -15.96 2.27
C THR A 706 -18.26 -17.40 2.63
N ARG A 707 -19.19 -18.03 1.88
CA ARG A 707 -19.53 -19.46 2.10
C ARG A 707 -18.37 -20.41 1.85
N ARG A 708 -17.57 -20.19 0.79
CA ARG A 708 -16.37 -20.99 0.53
C ARG A 708 -15.32 -20.78 1.63
N ALA A 709 -15.12 -19.54 2.05
CA ALA A 709 -14.18 -19.18 3.11
C ALA A 709 -14.55 -19.81 4.45
N ALA A 710 -15.84 -19.83 4.81
CA ALA A 710 -16.33 -20.52 6.00
C ALA A 710 -16.10 -22.04 5.96
N ALA A 711 -15.98 -22.63 4.78
CA ALA A 711 -15.67 -24.05 4.59
C ALA A 711 -14.15 -24.34 4.50
N TRP A 712 -13.28 -23.35 4.72
CA TRP A 712 -11.83 -23.52 4.60
C TRP A 712 -11.28 -24.52 5.64
N PRO A 713 -10.75 -25.68 5.23
CA PRO A 713 -10.32 -26.71 6.18
C PRO A 713 -9.18 -26.25 7.10
N VAL A 714 -8.31 -25.38 6.61
CA VAL A 714 -7.16 -24.88 7.37
C VAL A 714 -7.61 -24.00 8.53
N ALA A 715 -8.62 -23.13 8.36
CA ALA A 715 -9.14 -22.32 9.46
C ALA A 715 -9.69 -23.21 10.58
N ARG A 716 -10.45 -24.26 10.23
CA ARG A 716 -10.97 -25.22 11.21
C ARG A 716 -9.86 -25.99 11.92
N LEU A 717 -8.91 -26.54 11.16
CA LEU A 717 -7.74 -27.23 11.72
C LEU A 717 -6.94 -26.32 12.67
N TRP A 718 -6.78 -25.06 12.29
CA TRP A 718 -6.10 -24.05 13.10
C TRP A 718 -6.86 -23.77 14.40
N LEU A 719 -8.18 -23.61 14.34
CA LEU A 719 -9.02 -23.44 15.52
C LEU A 719 -8.90 -24.64 16.46
N ASP A 720 -8.99 -25.86 15.93
CA ASP A 720 -8.89 -27.09 16.72
C ASP A 720 -7.53 -27.17 17.44
N ILE A 721 -6.42 -26.82 16.76
CA ILE A 721 -5.08 -26.79 17.35
C ILE A 721 -4.94 -25.67 18.39
N ALA A 722 -5.48 -24.47 18.12
CA ALA A 722 -5.45 -23.37 19.07
C ALA A 722 -6.22 -23.71 20.37
N MET A 723 -7.26 -24.52 20.24
CA MET A 723 -8.11 -24.97 21.34
C MET A 723 -7.57 -26.23 22.06
N ASP A 724 -6.62 -26.97 21.47
CA ASP A 724 -6.08 -28.22 22.03
C ASP A 724 -4.88 -27.99 22.97
N PRO A 725 -4.98 -28.30 24.28
CA PRO A 725 -3.87 -28.19 25.23
C PRO A 725 -2.65 -29.06 24.87
N ALA A 726 -2.84 -30.21 24.22
CA ALA A 726 -1.74 -31.13 23.89
C ALA A 726 -0.84 -30.57 22.77
N ALA A 727 -1.36 -29.65 21.96
CA ALA A 727 -0.62 -29.01 20.89
C ALA A 727 0.33 -27.89 21.37
N HIS A 728 0.21 -27.45 22.64
CA HIS A 728 0.96 -26.31 23.19
C HIS A 728 2.10 -26.75 24.14
N PRO A 729 3.37 -26.78 23.71
CA PRO A 729 4.47 -27.06 24.63
C PRO A 729 4.59 -25.95 25.71
N PRO A 730 4.73 -26.29 27.00
CA PRO A 730 4.93 -25.31 28.07
C PRO A 730 6.22 -24.49 27.84
N PRO A 731 6.28 -23.19 28.19
CA PRO A 731 5.31 -22.39 28.97
C PRO A 731 4.32 -21.56 28.12
N SER A 732 4.08 -21.91 26.84
CA SER A 732 3.71 -20.95 25.79
C SER A 732 2.22 -20.79 25.42
N GLY A 733 1.27 -21.51 26.04
CA GLY A 733 -0.13 -21.54 25.58
C GLY A 733 -0.83 -20.17 25.42
N ALA A 734 -0.57 -19.19 26.31
CA ALA A 734 -1.20 -17.85 26.19
C ALA A 734 -0.77 -17.14 24.91
N THR A 735 0.50 -17.32 24.56
CA THR A 735 1.12 -16.75 23.37
C THR A 735 0.56 -17.36 22.09
N TYR A 736 0.13 -18.63 22.10
CA TYR A 736 -0.49 -19.29 20.94
C TYR A 736 -1.90 -18.76 20.68
N ILE A 737 -2.70 -18.55 21.72
CA ILE A 737 -4.00 -17.86 21.60
C ILE A 737 -3.81 -16.46 21.03
N HIS A 738 -2.87 -15.71 21.61
CA HIS A 738 -2.56 -14.36 21.17
C HIS A 738 -2.06 -14.30 19.72
N SER A 739 -1.20 -15.25 19.32
CA SER A 739 -0.71 -15.40 17.94
C SER A 739 -1.85 -15.70 16.97
N THR A 740 -2.80 -16.55 17.38
CA THR A 740 -3.97 -16.89 16.56
C THR A 740 -4.87 -15.68 16.38
N GLY A 741 -5.18 -14.94 17.45
CA GLY A 741 -5.96 -13.71 17.36
C GLY A 741 -5.29 -12.65 16.49
N LEU A 742 -3.96 -12.52 16.57
CA LEU A 742 -3.21 -11.59 15.72
C LEU A 742 -3.24 -12.00 14.24
N LEU A 743 -2.94 -13.26 13.93
CA LEU A 743 -2.92 -13.76 12.55
C LEU A 743 -4.30 -13.69 11.88
N ALA A 744 -5.36 -14.07 12.62
CA ALA A 744 -6.73 -14.10 12.11
C ALA A 744 -7.21 -12.73 11.61
N ASN A 745 -6.68 -11.63 12.15
CA ASN A 745 -7.04 -10.25 11.78
C ASN A 745 -6.03 -9.58 10.82
N VAL A 746 -4.99 -10.30 10.37
CA VAL A 746 -4.08 -9.83 9.30
C VAL A 746 -4.42 -10.49 7.95
N LEU A 747 -5.16 -11.61 7.99
CA LEU A 747 -5.78 -12.22 6.81
C LEU A 747 -7.12 -11.54 6.47
N PRO A 748 -7.65 -11.72 5.24
CA PRO A 748 -9.02 -11.34 4.94
C PRO A 748 -9.97 -11.94 5.98
N ASP A 749 -10.82 -11.08 6.57
CA ASP A 749 -11.64 -11.46 7.72
C ASP A 749 -12.50 -12.69 7.42
N GLU A 750 -12.96 -12.85 6.17
CA GLU A 750 -13.80 -13.97 5.74
C GLU A 750 -13.11 -15.32 5.89
N LEU A 751 -11.77 -15.39 5.85
CA LEU A 751 -11.01 -16.64 5.91
C LEU A 751 -10.87 -17.19 7.33
N MET A 752 -10.66 -16.32 8.33
CA MET A 752 -10.39 -16.78 9.71
C MET A 752 -11.20 -16.04 10.77
N ALA A 753 -11.19 -14.70 10.79
CA ALA A 753 -11.88 -13.94 11.84
C ALA A 753 -13.39 -14.22 11.86
N PHE A 754 -14.07 -14.17 10.71
CA PHE A 754 -15.51 -14.41 10.63
C PHE A 754 -15.89 -15.85 11.00
N PRO A 755 -15.26 -16.92 10.44
CA PRO A 755 -15.54 -18.28 10.87
C PRO A 755 -15.32 -18.52 12.36
N PHE A 756 -14.29 -17.89 12.94
CA PHE A 756 -14.03 -18.01 14.37
C PHE A 756 -15.11 -17.32 15.18
N VAL A 757 -15.52 -16.10 14.84
CA VAL A 757 -16.64 -15.42 15.50
C VAL A 757 -17.95 -16.22 15.34
N GLN A 758 -18.20 -16.77 14.16
CA GLN A 758 -19.37 -17.62 13.88
C GLN A 758 -19.38 -18.93 14.68
N HIS A 759 -18.22 -19.45 15.07
CA HIS A 759 -18.12 -20.63 15.94
C HIS A 759 -18.73 -20.41 17.33
N LEU A 760 -18.97 -19.15 17.73
CA LEU A 760 -19.67 -18.81 18.97
C LEU A 760 -21.04 -19.48 19.04
N THR A 761 -21.75 -19.61 17.90
CA THR A 761 -23.05 -20.28 17.86
C THR A 761 -22.95 -21.72 18.31
N ALA A 762 -21.97 -22.47 17.82
CA ALA A 762 -21.75 -23.87 18.21
C ALA A 762 -21.40 -23.96 19.71
N ILE A 763 -20.50 -23.10 20.20
CA ILE A 763 -20.12 -23.09 21.62
C ILE A 763 -21.33 -22.83 22.52
N VAL A 764 -22.12 -21.77 22.24
CA VAL A 764 -23.27 -21.40 23.05
C VAL A 764 -24.38 -22.47 23.03
N LEU A 765 -24.62 -23.09 21.88
CA LEU A 765 -25.73 -24.02 21.69
C LEU A 765 -25.38 -25.50 21.93
N GLU A 766 -24.12 -25.90 21.92
CA GLU A 766 -23.73 -27.31 22.03
C GLU A 766 -23.08 -27.64 23.37
N GLU A 767 -22.37 -26.70 24.01
CA GLU A 767 -21.63 -26.95 25.23
C GLU A 767 -22.56 -27.20 26.44
N PRO A 768 -22.54 -28.40 27.06
CA PRO A 768 -23.49 -28.77 28.11
C PRO A 768 -23.41 -27.86 29.34
N VAL A 769 -22.21 -27.40 29.69
CA VAL A 769 -21.97 -26.53 30.85
C VAL A 769 -22.61 -25.15 30.68
N LEU A 770 -22.83 -24.70 29.44
CA LEU A 770 -23.52 -23.43 29.20
C LEU A 770 -25.03 -23.59 29.35
N LYS A 771 -25.60 -24.77 29.12
CA LYS A 771 -27.05 -25.03 29.23
C LYS A 771 -27.57 -25.20 30.65
N THR A 772 -26.71 -25.08 31.67
CA THR A 772 -27.12 -25.22 33.07
C THR A 772 -27.69 -23.91 33.61
N ILE A 773 -28.72 -24.00 34.46
CA ILE A 773 -29.20 -22.86 35.24
C ILE A 773 -28.27 -22.61 36.42
N SER A 774 -27.90 -21.35 36.66
CA SER A 774 -27.06 -20.97 37.80
C SER A 774 -27.80 -21.10 39.13
N ARG A 775 -27.09 -20.97 40.26
CA ARG A 775 -27.69 -21.23 41.57
C ARG A 775 -28.78 -20.19 41.87
N PRO A 776 -29.94 -20.62 42.41
CA PRO A 776 -30.97 -19.70 42.88
C PRO A 776 -30.41 -18.79 43.97
N LYS A 777 -30.72 -17.51 43.87
CA LYS A 777 -30.31 -16.48 44.82
C LYS A 777 -31.55 -15.72 45.27
N ARG A 778 -31.72 -15.55 46.58
CA ARG A 778 -32.75 -14.63 47.08
C ARG A 778 -32.34 -13.21 46.79
N TYR A 779 -33.29 -12.44 46.30
CA TYR A 779 -33.10 -11.06 45.91
C TYR A 779 -32.68 -10.22 47.11
N PHE A 780 -31.56 -9.50 46.97
CA PHE A 780 -31.12 -8.50 47.94
C PHE A 780 -31.60 -7.13 47.46
N SER A 781 -32.39 -6.46 48.29
CA SER A 781 -32.93 -5.12 47.99
C SER A 781 -31.80 -4.11 47.77
N PHE A 782 -31.91 -3.32 46.69
CA PHE A 782 -31.04 -2.16 46.40
C PHE A 782 -30.96 -1.12 47.54
N VAL A 783 -31.88 -1.17 48.51
CA VAL A 783 -31.95 -0.25 49.66
C VAL A 783 -30.82 -0.47 50.68
N GLU A 784 -30.19 -1.65 50.72
CA GLU A 784 -29.13 -1.94 51.72
C GLU A 784 -27.70 -1.55 51.28
N PHE A 785 -27.49 -1.18 50.01
CA PHE A 785 -26.18 -0.72 49.51
C PHE A 785 -25.78 0.68 50.05
N ALA A 786 -26.71 1.40 50.69
CA ALA A 786 -26.49 2.71 51.28
C ALA A 786 -25.83 2.68 52.68
N LEU A 787 -25.46 1.50 53.21
CA LEU A 787 -24.74 1.40 54.48
C LEU A 787 -23.21 1.43 54.27
N PRO A 788 -22.44 2.13 55.14
CA PRO A 788 -21.01 2.32 54.92
C PRO A 788 -20.26 0.99 54.97
N ALA A 789 -19.40 0.75 53.98
CA ALA A 789 -18.55 -0.42 53.88
C ALA A 789 -17.51 -0.46 55.01
N THR A 790 -17.82 -1.14 56.11
CA THR A 790 -16.84 -1.62 57.09
C THR A 790 -16.80 -3.15 57.04
N TYR A 791 -15.62 -3.67 56.72
CA TYR A 791 -15.27 -5.10 56.60
C TYR A 791 -15.71 -5.82 55.31
N ALA A 792 -15.16 -5.40 54.16
CA ALA A 792 -14.97 -6.31 53.04
C ALA A 792 -13.77 -7.23 53.33
N GLN A 793 -14.00 -8.37 53.99
CA GLN A 793 -13.15 -9.52 53.71
C GLN A 793 -13.42 -9.95 52.26
N PRO A 794 -12.40 -10.37 51.49
CA PRO A 794 -12.60 -10.87 50.14
C PRO A 794 -13.46 -12.14 50.24
N SER A 795 -14.75 -12.00 49.96
CA SER A 795 -15.62 -13.17 49.85
C SER A 795 -15.06 -14.10 48.77
N PRO A 796 -15.13 -15.43 48.94
CA PRO A 796 -14.83 -16.40 47.90
C PRO A 796 -15.92 -16.41 46.79
N LEU A 797 -16.49 -15.24 46.49
CA LEU A 797 -17.66 -14.97 45.65
C LEU A 797 -17.39 -15.09 44.14
N PHE A 798 -16.15 -15.33 43.73
CA PHE A 798 -15.80 -15.58 42.32
C PHE A 798 -15.97 -17.05 41.87
N ALA A 799 -16.55 -17.91 42.70
CA ALA A 799 -16.94 -19.27 42.28
C ALA A 799 -18.23 -19.29 41.42
N ALA A 800 -18.51 -18.19 40.71
CA ALA A 800 -19.66 -18.06 39.83
C ALA A 800 -19.41 -18.87 38.55
N THR A 801 -19.79 -20.15 38.63
CA THR A 801 -19.77 -21.19 37.59
C THR A 801 -18.40 -21.71 37.19
N ALA A 802 -18.34 -23.02 36.90
CA ALA A 802 -17.12 -23.67 36.43
C ALA A 802 -16.58 -23.07 35.11
N VAL A 803 -17.38 -22.22 34.44
CA VAL A 803 -17.18 -21.63 33.11
C VAL A 803 -16.19 -20.46 33.13
N PHE A 804 -16.27 -19.52 34.06
CA PHE A 804 -15.44 -18.32 34.04
C PHE A 804 -14.28 -18.44 35.02
N ASN A 805 -13.06 -18.68 34.51
CA ASN A 805 -11.84 -18.70 35.32
C ASN A 805 -10.76 -17.86 34.64
N SER A 806 -9.75 -17.40 35.40
CA SER A 806 -8.62 -16.74 34.77
C SER A 806 -7.94 -17.67 33.76
N TYR A 807 -7.36 -17.10 32.70
CA TYR A 807 -6.63 -17.88 31.71
C TYR A 807 -5.55 -18.76 32.37
N GLU A 808 -4.86 -18.24 33.38
CA GLU A 808 -3.83 -18.98 34.12
C GLU A 808 -4.39 -20.19 34.86
N GLN A 809 -5.57 -20.06 35.46
CA GLN A 809 -6.26 -21.18 36.10
C GLN A 809 -6.74 -22.20 35.08
N ASN A 810 -7.24 -21.75 33.93
CA ASN A 810 -7.66 -22.64 32.85
C ASN A 810 -6.47 -23.42 32.27
N ARG A 811 -5.34 -22.74 32.04
CA ARG A 811 -4.07 -23.33 31.60
C ARG A 811 -3.53 -24.33 32.60
N ALA A 812 -3.53 -24.01 33.90
CA ALA A 812 -3.12 -24.93 34.95
C ALA A 812 -3.97 -26.22 34.97
N ARG A 813 -5.23 -26.11 34.52
CA ARG A 813 -6.16 -27.22 34.33
C ARG A 813 -6.14 -27.79 32.91
N GLN A 814 -5.07 -27.56 32.15
CA GLN A 814 -4.90 -28.07 30.79
C GLN A 814 -6.04 -27.68 29.85
N MET A 815 -6.61 -26.47 30.00
CA MET A 815 -7.62 -25.93 29.07
C MET A 815 -8.89 -26.80 28.95
N VAL A 816 -9.16 -27.68 29.91
CA VAL A 816 -10.30 -28.63 29.93
C VAL A 816 -11.65 -27.90 29.88
N ASN A 817 -11.71 -26.64 30.33
CA ASN A 817 -12.88 -25.81 30.16
C ASN A 817 -12.88 -25.17 28.77
N ARG A 818 -13.44 -25.90 27.81
CA ARG A 818 -13.55 -25.52 26.40
C ARG A 818 -14.25 -24.16 26.18
N PRO A 819 -15.41 -23.84 26.82
CA PRO A 819 -16.00 -22.50 26.73
C PRO A 819 -15.05 -21.39 27.17
N ASN A 820 -14.33 -21.54 28.28
CA ASN A 820 -13.39 -20.50 28.74
C ASN A 820 -12.18 -20.32 27.81
N THR A 821 -11.67 -21.43 27.29
CA THR A 821 -10.58 -21.43 26.30
C THR A 821 -11.02 -20.68 25.04
N TYR A 822 -12.21 -20.98 24.54
CA TYR A 822 -12.76 -20.32 23.36
C TYR A 822 -13.06 -18.84 23.63
N LEU A 823 -13.62 -18.50 24.79
CA LEU A 823 -13.84 -17.11 25.19
C LEU A 823 -12.54 -16.29 25.18
N THR A 824 -11.46 -16.86 25.72
CA THR A 824 -10.14 -16.23 25.71
C THR A 824 -9.64 -16.00 24.27
N LEU A 825 -9.80 -17.00 23.39
CA LEU A 825 -9.42 -16.90 21.99
C LEU A 825 -10.25 -15.85 21.26
N LEU A 826 -11.57 -15.85 21.45
CA LEU A 826 -12.48 -14.89 20.86
C LEU A 826 -12.15 -13.46 21.33
N HIS A 827 -11.84 -13.26 22.60
CA HIS A 827 -11.36 -11.96 23.09
C HIS A 827 -10.06 -11.54 22.43
N SER A 828 -9.12 -12.45 22.17
CA SER A 828 -7.91 -12.12 21.42
C SER A 828 -8.19 -11.74 19.96
N ILE A 829 -9.16 -12.39 19.32
CA ILE A 829 -9.60 -12.05 17.96
C ILE A 829 -10.25 -10.68 17.96
N LEU A 830 -11.19 -10.43 18.88
CA LEU A 830 -11.90 -9.16 19.01
C LEU A 830 -10.98 -8.00 19.43
N HIS A 831 -9.91 -8.28 20.17
CA HIS A 831 -8.91 -7.28 20.54
C HIS A 831 -8.20 -6.71 19.31
N TYR A 832 -7.89 -7.55 18.32
CA TYR A 832 -7.23 -7.15 17.07
C TYR A 832 -8.20 -6.85 15.92
N GLY A 833 -9.46 -7.25 16.05
CA GLY A 833 -10.47 -7.08 15.02
C GLY A 833 -10.90 -5.65 14.79
N GLY A 834 -11.33 -5.37 13.56
CA GLY A 834 -11.93 -4.11 13.16
C GLY A 834 -13.46 -4.14 13.24
N ILE A 835 -14.08 -3.11 12.65
CA ILE A 835 -15.55 -2.99 12.61
C ILE A 835 -16.24 -4.16 11.89
N GLY A 836 -15.59 -4.78 10.90
CA GLY A 836 -16.10 -5.96 10.19
C GLY A 836 -16.30 -7.15 11.13
N THR A 837 -15.31 -7.43 11.99
CA THR A 837 -15.37 -8.46 13.02
C THR A 837 -16.53 -8.20 14.00
N PHE A 838 -16.75 -6.94 14.38
CA PHE A 838 -17.83 -6.57 15.31
C PHE A 838 -19.21 -6.66 14.68
N ASN A 839 -19.37 -6.30 13.40
CA ASN A 839 -20.61 -6.51 12.67
C ASN A 839 -20.95 -8.00 12.60
N THR A 840 -19.96 -8.85 12.32
CA THR A 840 -20.15 -10.31 12.32
C THR A 840 -20.56 -10.82 13.71
N LEU A 841 -19.94 -10.33 14.78
CA LEU A 841 -20.35 -10.69 16.15
C LEU A 841 -21.81 -10.29 16.42
N ALA A 842 -22.21 -9.08 16.03
CA ALA A 842 -23.58 -8.62 16.22
C ALA A 842 -24.60 -9.44 15.41
N GLU A 843 -24.25 -9.86 14.18
CA GLU A 843 -25.06 -10.77 13.38
C GLU A 843 -25.19 -12.16 14.03
N VAL A 844 -24.10 -12.68 14.61
CA VAL A 844 -24.09 -13.97 15.32
C VAL A 844 -24.98 -13.93 16.57
N ILE A 845 -24.88 -12.86 17.37
CA ILE A 845 -25.74 -12.68 18.56
C ILE A 845 -27.21 -12.58 18.14
N ARG A 846 -27.53 -11.77 17.12
CA ARG A 846 -28.89 -11.69 16.57
C ARG A 846 -29.40 -13.05 16.09
N GLY A 847 -28.56 -13.82 15.39
CA GLY A 847 -28.89 -15.15 14.91
C GLY A 847 -29.18 -16.14 16.04
N LEU A 848 -28.40 -16.07 17.13
CA LEU A 848 -28.63 -16.86 18.35
C LEU A 848 -29.98 -16.54 18.99
N VAL A 849 -30.34 -15.26 19.12
CA VAL A 849 -31.64 -14.85 19.64
C VAL A 849 -32.78 -15.31 18.73
N ALA A 850 -32.65 -15.06 17.43
CA ALA A 850 -33.66 -15.45 16.44
C ALA A 850 -33.88 -16.97 16.35
N SER A 851 -32.89 -17.79 16.74
CA SER A 851 -33.01 -19.25 16.74
C SER A 851 -34.06 -19.78 17.72
N GLY A 852 -34.40 -19.03 18.78
CA GLY A 852 -35.28 -19.54 19.82
C GLY A 852 -34.65 -20.59 20.74
N GLN A 853 -33.35 -20.90 20.61
CA GLN A 853 -32.69 -22.03 21.30
C GLN A 853 -31.93 -21.67 22.60
N LEU A 854 -31.87 -20.40 22.99
CA LEU A 854 -31.27 -19.98 24.27
C LEU A 854 -32.20 -20.36 25.42
N CYS A 855 -31.68 -21.13 26.38
CA CYS A 855 -32.47 -21.76 27.44
C CYS A 855 -31.89 -21.60 28.85
N SER A 856 -30.73 -20.96 29.02
CA SER A 856 -30.10 -20.80 30.33
C SER A 856 -29.54 -19.40 30.59
N ASP A 857 -29.52 -19.02 31.86
CA ASP A 857 -28.89 -17.79 32.34
C ASP A 857 -27.37 -17.77 32.16
N ILE A 858 -26.72 -18.93 32.15
CA ILE A 858 -25.28 -19.05 31.84
C ILE A 858 -24.97 -18.77 30.38
N GLN A 859 -25.83 -19.16 29.43
CA GLN A 859 -25.68 -18.75 28.02
C GLN A 859 -25.75 -17.22 27.90
N LEU A 860 -26.71 -16.58 28.57
CA LEU A 860 -26.85 -15.13 28.59
C LEU A 860 -25.60 -14.45 29.18
N LEU A 861 -25.14 -14.90 30.35
CA LEU A 861 -23.94 -14.37 30.99
C LEU A 861 -22.69 -14.55 30.10
N TYR A 862 -22.60 -15.66 29.36
CA TYR A 862 -21.51 -15.91 28.42
C TYR A 862 -21.52 -14.93 27.23
N LEU A 863 -22.69 -14.56 26.72
CA LEU A 863 -22.83 -13.52 25.69
C LEU A 863 -22.41 -12.14 26.23
N CYS A 864 -22.83 -11.78 27.45
CA CYS A 864 -22.38 -10.55 28.12
C CYS A 864 -20.84 -10.54 28.30
N ALA A 865 -20.25 -11.65 28.74
CA ALA A 865 -18.80 -11.80 28.90
C ALA A 865 -18.05 -11.71 27.56
N THR A 866 -18.67 -12.13 26.46
CA THR A 866 -18.12 -11.99 25.10
C THR A 866 -18.04 -10.52 24.68
N VAL A 867 -19.10 -9.75 24.95
CA VAL A 867 -19.23 -8.35 24.51
C VAL A 867 -18.52 -7.35 25.45
N GLY A 868 -18.47 -7.63 26.75
CA GLY A 868 -17.95 -6.69 27.75
C GLY A 868 -16.60 -6.04 27.39
N PRO A 869 -15.57 -6.81 26.99
CA PRO A 869 -14.27 -6.25 26.64
C PRO A 869 -14.24 -5.34 25.41
N ILE A 870 -15.27 -5.33 24.56
CA ILE A 870 -15.31 -4.50 23.33
C ILE A 870 -16.20 -3.26 23.45
N LEU A 871 -16.97 -3.09 24.53
CA LEU A 871 -17.91 -1.96 24.69
C LEU A 871 -17.23 -0.60 24.53
N TYR A 872 -16.00 -0.45 25.06
CA TYR A 872 -15.24 0.79 24.93
C TYR A 872 -14.89 1.15 23.48
N ARG A 873 -14.78 0.14 22.59
CA ARG A 873 -14.52 0.31 21.15
C ARG A 873 -15.78 0.57 20.33
N LEU A 874 -16.94 0.27 20.88
CA LEU A 874 -18.24 0.49 20.22
C LEU A 874 -18.79 1.89 20.47
N LYS A 875 -18.22 2.67 21.40
CA LYS A 875 -18.72 3.98 21.82
C LYS A 875 -18.89 4.94 20.64
N ASP A 876 -18.01 4.88 19.65
CA ASP A 876 -18.05 5.71 18.44
C ASP A 876 -18.91 5.11 17.31
N HIS A 877 -19.59 3.99 17.57
CA HIS A 877 -20.43 3.25 16.62
C HIS A 877 -21.84 2.99 17.20
N GLU A 878 -22.60 4.06 17.47
CA GLU A 878 -23.91 4.03 18.15
C GLU A 878 -24.87 2.96 17.58
N ALA A 879 -25.00 2.84 16.25
CA ALA A 879 -25.91 1.86 15.63
C ALA A 879 -25.55 0.41 15.99
N LEU A 880 -24.26 0.07 15.96
CA LEU A 880 -23.78 -1.27 16.28
C LEU A 880 -23.89 -1.54 17.79
N TYR A 881 -23.58 -0.52 18.61
CA TYR A 881 -23.72 -0.56 20.06
C TYR A 881 -25.18 -0.86 20.47
N VAL A 882 -26.13 -0.11 19.92
CA VAL A 882 -27.57 -0.25 20.17
C VAL A 882 -28.05 -1.63 19.74
N GLN A 883 -27.63 -2.11 18.56
CA GLN A 883 -27.97 -3.44 18.09
C GLN A 883 -27.54 -4.52 19.09
N ILE A 884 -26.27 -4.54 19.48
CA ILE A 884 -25.73 -5.58 20.36
C ILE A 884 -26.44 -5.57 21.71
N LEU A 885 -26.63 -4.41 22.33
CA LEU A 885 -27.34 -4.35 23.62
C LEU A 885 -28.82 -4.73 23.50
N GLY A 886 -29.51 -4.29 22.44
CA GLY A 886 -30.89 -4.67 22.19
C GLY A 886 -31.06 -6.17 21.99
N ASP A 887 -30.12 -6.80 21.26
CA ASP A 887 -30.09 -8.25 21.07
C ASP A 887 -29.80 -8.99 22.39
N LEU A 888 -28.90 -8.48 23.26
CA LEU A 888 -28.66 -9.06 24.60
C LEU A 888 -29.90 -8.96 25.52
N VAL A 889 -30.64 -7.85 25.49
CA VAL A 889 -31.90 -7.71 26.24
C VAL A 889 -32.96 -8.68 25.70
N SER A 890 -32.99 -8.88 24.38
CA SER A 890 -33.89 -9.85 23.75
C SER A 890 -33.53 -11.29 24.12
N ALA A 891 -32.23 -11.61 24.19
CA ALA A 891 -31.75 -12.89 24.72
C ALA A 891 -32.19 -13.11 26.17
N MET A 892 -32.15 -12.06 26.99
CA MET A 892 -32.63 -12.12 28.37
C MET A 892 -34.13 -12.43 28.42
N ALA A 893 -34.95 -11.76 27.62
CA ALA A 893 -36.39 -12.03 27.54
C ALA A 893 -36.71 -13.46 27.11
N GLN A 894 -35.89 -14.04 26.22
CA GLN A 894 -36.01 -15.42 25.77
C GLN A 894 -35.61 -16.44 26.85
N VAL A 895 -34.57 -16.16 27.64
CA VAL A 895 -34.05 -17.07 28.66
C VAL A 895 -34.92 -17.09 29.92
N CYS A 896 -35.49 -15.95 30.32
CA CYS A 896 -36.24 -15.82 31.57
C CYS A 896 -37.35 -16.87 31.78
N PRO A 897 -38.19 -17.22 30.78
CA PRO A 897 -39.21 -18.26 30.92
C PRO A 897 -38.68 -19.65 31.27
N HIS A 898 -37.40 -19.93 31.03
CA HIS A 898 -36.76 -21.21 31.33
C HIS A 898 -36.16 -21.29 32.75
N ILE A 899 -36.22 -20.20 33.51
CA ILE A 899 -35.69 -20.12 34.88
C ILE A 899 -36.84 -20.26 35.88
N GLU A 900 -37.07 -21.47 36.38
CA GLU A 900 -38.15 -21.76 37.35
C GLU A 900 -38.04 -20.93 38.64
N SER A 901 -36.81 -20.56 39.03
CA SER A 901 -36.54 -19.79 40.24
C SER A 901 -36.68 -18.27 40.07
N LEU A 902 -37.17 -17.78 38.92
CA LEU A 902 -37.32 -16.33 38.70
C LEU A 902 -38.72 -15.89 39.17
N ASP A 903 -38.81 -15.32 40.36
CA ASP A 903 -40.06 -14.74 40.91
C ASP A 903 -39.83 -13.28 41.35
N ILE A 904 -40.77 -12.67 42.08
CA ILE A 904 -40.65 -11.27 42.53
C ILE A 904 -39.53 -11.05 43.59
N ASN A 905 -39.04 -12.12 44.22
CA ASN A 905 -38.10 -12.16 45.33
C ASN A 905 -36.91 -13.13 45.11
N THR A 906 -36.87 -13.87 44.01
CA THR A 906 -35.79 -14.81 43.68
C THR A 906 -35.27 -14.60 42.26
N SER A 907 -33.95 -14.67 42.16
CA SER A 907 -33.16 -14.53 40.94
C SER A 907 -32.14 -15.67 40.90
N THR A 908 -31.16 -15.59 40.02
CA THR A 908 -30.03 -16.52 39.95
C THR A 908 -28.71 -15.78 39.95
N ASP A 909 -27.62 -16.45 40.36
CA ASP A 909 -26.28 -15.85 40.40
C ASP A 909 -25.87 -15.20 39.07
N ALA A 910 -26.26 -15.80 37.94
CA ALA A 910 -25.92 -15.31 36.60
C ALA A 910 -26.81 -14.16 36.15
N VAL A 911 -28.11 -14.19 36.45
CA VAL A 911 -29.02 -13.07 36.14
C VAL A 911 -28.60 -11.81 36.89
N GLU A 912 -28.22 -11.93 38.17
CA GLU A 912 -27.70 -10.78 38.93
C GLU A 912 -26.44 -10.18 38.30
N GLN A 913 -25.52 -11.01 37.79
CA GLN A 913 -24.32 -10.51 37.10
C GLN A 913 -24.63 -9.86 35.76
N VAL A 914 -25.64 -10.35 35.03
CA VAL A 914 -26.11 -9.70 33.80
C VAL A 914 -26.70 -8.33 34.13
N MET A 915 -27.40 -8.20 35.26
CA MET A 915 -27.92 -6.92 35.73
C MET A 915 -26.80 -5.96 36.12
N ASP A 916 -25.81 -6.43 36.89
CA ASP A 916 -24.60 -5.66 37.21
C ASP A 916 -23.85 -5.21 35.95
N PHE A 917 -23.79 -6.07 34.93
CA PHE A 917 -23.23 -5.72 33.63
C PHE A 917 -23.96 -4.54 32.98
N PHE A 918 -25.29 -4.55 32.91
CA PHE A 918 -26.04 -3.42 32.32
C PHE A 918 -25.91 -2.13 33.14
N CYS A 919 -25.87 -2.21 34.47
CA CYS A 919 -25.56 -1.07 35.35
C CYS A 919 -24.17 -0.51 35.04
N PHE A 920 -23.16 -1.38 34.96
CA PHE A 920 -21.80 -1.00 34.64
C PHE A 920 -21.68 -0.38 33.24
N VAL A 921 -22.40 -0.92 32.25
CA VAL A 921 -22.49 -0.34 30.90
C VAL A 921 -23.05 1.07 30.96
N LYS A 922 -24.12 1.31 31.73
CA LYS A 922 -24.67 2.66 31.92
C LYS A 922 -23.68 3.60 32.60
N ASP A 923 -23.00 3.14 33.63
CA ASP A 923 -22.13 4.01 34.45
C ASP A 923 -20.81 4.34 33.76
N GLN A 924 -20.20 3.38 33.05
CA GLN A 924 -18.85 3.52 32.49
C GLN A 924 -18.83 3.73 30.98
N PHE A 925 -19.84 3.23 30.26
CA PHE A 925 -19.86 3.19 28.80
C PHE A 925 -21.17 3.75 28.22
N ASP A 926 -21.83 4.69 28.92
CA ASP A 926 -23.15 5.22 28.54
C ASP A 926 -23.20 5.61 27.04
N PRO A 927 -24.00 4.92 26.21
CA PRO A 927 -24.19 5.29 24.81
C PRO A 927 -25.09 6.54 24.67
N GLY A 928 -25.64 7.05 25.77
CA GLY A 928 -26.48 8.23 25.81
C GLY A 928 -27.98 7.91 25.68
N ARG A 929 -28.81 8.92 25.96
CA ARG A 929 -30.27 8.76 26.04
C ARG A 929 -30.92 8.31 24.73
N SER A 930 -30.39 8.68 23.57
CA SER A 930 -30.91 8.24 22.26
C SER A 930 -30.80 6.73 22.08
N ALA A 931 -29.65 6.17 22.42
CA ALA A 931 -29.37 4.75 22.35
C ALA A 931 -30.26 3.95 23.31
N TRP A 932 -30.35 4.36 24.58
CA TRP A 932 -31.22 3.68 25.57
C TRP A 932 -32.70 3.73 25.20
N ARG A 933 -33.19 4.84 24.62
CA ARG A 933 -34.56 4.91 24.07
C ARG A 933 -34.80 3.91 22.95
N SER A 934 -33.77 3.64 22.14
CA SER A 934 -33.85 2.65 21.06
C SER A 934 -33.83 1.21 21.60
N ILE A 935 -33.25 0.98 22.79
CA ILE A 935 -33.22 -0.31 23.48
C ILE A 935 -34.50 -0.55 24.31
N ALA A 936 -35.15 0.50 24.81
CA ALA A 936 -36.34 0.44 25.66
C ALA A 936 -37.47 -0.51 25.17
N PRO A 937 -37.78 -0.61 23.86
CA PRO A 937 -38.76 -1.58 23.36
C PRO A 937 -38.44 -3.02 23.75
N HIS A 938 -37.16 -3.40 23.78
CA HIS A 938 -36.71 -4.74 24.15
C HIS A 938 -36.89 -5.01 25.66
N ILE A 939 -36.72 -3.98 26.51
CA ILE A 939 -36.90 -4.07 27.97
C ILE A 939 -38.36 -4.36 28.33
N SER A 940 -39.30 -3.84 27.53
CA SER A 940 -40.73 -4.06 27.75
C SER A 940 -41.16 -5.53 27.69
N ALA A 941 -40.39 -6.39 27.02
CA ALA A 941 -40.62 -7.83 26.92
C ALA A 941 -40.16 -8.62 28.17
N LEU A 942 -39.43 -7.99 29.09
CA LEU A 942 -38.89 -8.66 30.27
C LEU A 942 -39.95 -8.87 31.37
N PRO A 943 -39.75 -9.86 32.26
CA PRO A 943 -40.52 -10.03 33.49
C PRO A 943 -40.50 -8.76 34.35
N SER A 944 -41.54 -8.55 35.15
CA SER A 944 -41.78 -7.31 35.92
C SER A 944 -40.59 -6.87 36.79
N LEU A 945 -39.94 -7.81 37.48
CA LEU A 945 -38.78 -7.53 38.33
C LEU A 945 -37.60 -6.92 37.54
N LEU A 946 -37.18 -7.61 36.48
CA LEU A 946 -36.05 -7.20 35.63
C LEU A 946 -36.37 -5.98 34.80
N ARG A 947 -37.62 -5.87 34.33
CA ARG A 947 -38.13 -4.69 33.64
C ARG A 947 -38.00 -3.46 34.53
N TYR A 948 -38.42 -3.52 35.79
CA TYR A 948 -38.34 -2.37 36.69
C TYR A 948 -36.90 -1.91 36.90
N GLN A 949 -35.96 -2.85 37.05
CA GLN A 949 -34.53 -2.53 37.21
C GLN A 949 -33.90 -1.95 35.94
N LEU A 950 -34.12 -2.55 34.77
CA LEU A 950 -33.56 -2.02 33.52
C LEU A 950 -34.26 -0.72 33.08
N GLN A 951 -35.54 -0.54 33.41
CA GLN A 951 -36.26 0.70 33.14
C GLN A 951 -35.69 1.86 33.95
N SER A 952 -35.28 1.63 35.20
CA SER A 952 -34.62 2.68 36.00
C SER A 952 -33.29 3.14 35.40
N ILE A 953 -32.57 2.25 34.70
CA ILE A 953 -31.36 2.57 33.94
C ILE A 953 -31.66 3.45 32.72
N VAL A 954 -32.80 3.22 32.05
CA VAL A 954 -33.24 4.05 30.90
C VAL A 954 -33.75 5.43 31.33
N ASP A 955 -34.40 5.50 32.49
CA ASP A 955 -35.06 6.72 32.99
C ASP A 955 -34.07 7.72 33.61
N GLN A 956 -32.86 7.27 34.00
CA GLN A 956 -31.75 8.09 34.54
C GLN A 956 -30.88 8.67 33.41
#